data_AF-A0A9D1XNB7-F1
#
_entry.id   AF-A0A9D1XNB7-F1
#
_cell.length_a   1.000
_cell.length_b   1.000
_cell.length_c   1.000
_cell.angle_alpha   90.00
_cell.angle_beta   90.00
_cell.angle_gamma   90.00
#
_symmetry.space_group_name_H-M   'P 1'
#
loop_
_entity.id
_entity.type
_entity.pdbx_description
1 polymer ?
#
loop_
_entity_poly.entity_id
_entity_poly.type
_entity_poly.pdbx_seq_one_letter_code
_entity_poly.pdbx_strand_id
1 'polypeptide(L)'
;MKKTKIFASMLACAMTIGMFSQITYAQGNEYMTNPSFENEIDRNAIQLYKAERTSEKAYDGNWSIKVGNYKPENEHEIPIWSYNYGKGSVNVIIDNVKPNTTYKVTTHYYNETGVKMSTGVLDVDGDYSAEYPWKLASNIKTNAQKSTEWQTNVHTITTGPRTDEIYAFAYMEWTGNDSGAGVFYFDDVEIKEVETVQKDVQTIAYNGETNGFPDTVPAIQNFEQTSGVYKLTKRNQVFSTDEFSKAKTEYLAKSMKEKGIIENYTINVIDNISNAKGITLYKQPVSFELNDMVKGRECEKDAYQIDITENAVTIYSDYIEGIQNGSMTILQAFVQRDSLNCGVVQDYTDQNIRGLQVDSGRRYYSIDWLKKQVEQMAYYKQNVLQLRLKDNEGIRFDSKVAPELVDRKGGFWTQEEIDELVNYAAKFNIEVIPEVDFPGHSGQEADYHKEWKITENCSNLDFSKPEVREYIFAIYQEAANMFHAKTIHIGGDEYFQTSGWGAEGNQKLSAWAQEQTGNPAADQRDALKLFFNEAAKPFLDKGMKILVWNDNIFSFDSVVDLDERIVVDVWGGGIYGSVMASDAINARYNVMSSSSSNYHDLWPQQGQNKLDRPAPKNLYENFTRYTYSGSAFGYPFYNQDEVLTENLDQAQGQVFPIWDDAHGYVPEYILSRTLFPRYAGFAYKTWGAEYDSGLSYEEFERLAYAVESPRPELLGSQVAKKYTATDYQAVVKTIKDGLANIKTDDINVQKNIDELNALLDTPNDKTLYTVQEIETLIHKYENVEYVADKGKVTIKYVDETNKDLCDPIVIEDEVGTAYTSTAKEFENYTLVQAPANANGVIEKGELEVVYVYQKNQVPPTPEDPDKNDPVKDNGSQNGQNNSKGSVETGDQTALLATVFVSAISLLGIYASIKMRKRKN
;
A
#
# COMPACT_ATOMS: atom_id res chain seq x y z
N MET A 1 -34.28 -10.63 -2.56
CA MET A 1 -34.28 -11.28 -1.22
C MET A 1 -33.03 -10.80 -0.48
N LYS A 2 -32.96 -10.83 0.86
CA LYS A 2 -31.71 -10.44 1.54
C LYS A 2 -30.66 -11.53 1.33
N LYS A 3 -29.64 -11.26 0.52
CA LYS A 3 -28.36 -11.96 0.65
C LYS A 3 -27.78 -11.56 2.00
N THR A 4 -27.47 -12.52 2.86
CA THR A 4 -26.58 -12.32 4.01
C THR A 4 -25.19 -12.66 3.51
N LYS A 5 -24.25 -11.69 3.45
CA LYS A 5 -22.99 -11.92 2.74
C LYS A 5 -22.11 -12.82 3.57
N ILE A 6 -21.64 -13.82 2.86
CA ILE A 6 -20.83 -14.91 3.36
C ILE A 6 -19.36 -14.50 3.39
N PHE A 7 -18.89 -13.67 2.45
CA PHE A 7 -17.47 -13.37 2.29
C PHE A 7 -16.81 -12.73 3.52
N ALA A 8 -17.27 -11.55 3.92
CA ALA A 8 -16.77 -10.83 5.10
C ALA A 8 -16.95 -11.65 6.39
N SER A 9 -18.16 -12.21 6.57
CA SER A 9 -18.49 -12.99 7.75
C SER A 9 -17.74 -14.31 7.84
N MET A 10 -17.26 -14.88 6.72
CA MET A 10 -16.40 -16.08 6.70
C MET A 10 -14.91 -15.79 6.75
N LEU A 11 -14.39 -14.71 6.18
CA LEU A 11 -13.00 -14.32 6.44
C LEU A 11 -12.82 -14.13 7.94
N ALA A 12 -13.78 -13.46 8.57
CA ALA A 12 -13.82 -13.26 10.00
C ALA A 12 -14.22 -14.53 10.78
N CYS A 13 -15.17 -15.37 10.33
CA CYS A 13 -15.49 -16.63 11.02
C CYS A 13 -14.40 -17.70 10.89
N ALA A 14 -13.70 -17.84 9.77
CA ALA A 14 -12.64 -18.83 9.57
C ALA A 14 -11.36 -18.43 10.32
N MET A 15 -11.05 -17.13 10.39
CA MET A 15 -10.13 -16.59 11.41
C MET A 15 -10.61 -16.83 12.85
N THR A 16 -11.78 -17.45 13.07
CA THR A 16 -12.33 -17.80 14.38
C THR A 16 -12.80 -19.25 14.56
N ILE A 17 -12.64 -20.12 13.57
CA ILE A 17 -13.04 -21.54 13.63
C ILE A 17 -11.81 -22.47 13.62
N GLY A 18 -10.69 -22.01 13.06
CA GLY A 18 -9.34 -22.46 13.44
C GLY A 18 -9.04 -22.33 14.95
N MET A 19 -9.87 -21.62 15.71
CA MET A 19 -9.83 -21.55 17.18
C MET A 19 -10.31 -22.85 17.88
N PHE A 20 -11.01 -23.76 17.20
CA PHE A 20 -11.76 -24.85 17.87
C PHE A 20 -11.40 -26.30 17.50
N SER A 21 -10.62 -26.57 16.44
CA SER A 21 -10.30 -27.95 16.05
C SER A 21 -8.88 -28.38 16.38
N GLN A 22 -8.72 -29.10 17.49
CA GLN A 22 -7.46 -29.78 17.82
C GLN A 22 -7.16 -30.94 16.87
N ILE A 23 -5.98 -30.87 16.24
CA ILE A 23 -5.06 -32.00 15.98
C ILE A 23 -5.61 -33.23 15.24
N THR A 24 -5.13 -33.44 14.00
CA THR A 24 -4.79 -34.79 13.51
C THR A 24 -3.58 -34.74 12.57
N TYR A 25 -2.58 -35.59 12.83
CA TYR A 25 -1.25 -35.52 12.19
C TYR A 25 -1.12 -36.34 10.90
N ALA A 26 -0.33 -35.83 9.96
CA ALA A 26 0.26 -36.62 8.87
C ALA A 26 1.74 -36.92 9.17
N GLN A 27 2.00 -38.12 9.69
CA GLN A 27 3.30 -38.84 9.68
C GLN A 27 4.59 -38.04 10.00
N GLY A 28 4.77 -37.71 11.28
CA GLY A 28 6.06 -37.97 11.96
C GLY A 28 7.22 -36.99 11.81
N ASN A 29 7.13 -35.95 10.98
CA ASN A 29 8.07 -34.82 11.04
C ASN A 29 7.64 -33.83 12.13
N GLU A 30 8.60 -33.17 12.77
CA GLU A 30 8.32 -32.01 13.62
C GLU A 30 7.80 -30.86 12.75
N TYR A 31 6.87 -30.06 13.28
CA TYR A 31 6.20 -29.01 12.50
C TYR A 31 7.09 -27.78 12.34
N MET A 32 7.90 -27.47 13.36
CA MET A 32 8.76 -26.29 13.43
C MET A 32 10.06 -26.50 12.66
N THR A 33 10.56 -25.46 12.00
CA THR A 33 11.95 -25.45 11.52
C THR A 33 12.86 -24.90 12.60
N ASN A 34 13.80 -25.70 13.10
CA ASN A 34 14.82 -25.21 14.04
C ASN A 34 15.89 -24.42 13.26
N PRO A 35 16.09 -23.11 13.51
CA PRO A 35 17.06 -22.33 12.75
C PRO A 35 18.49 -22.82 12.97
N SER A 36 19.32 -22.73 11.93
CA SER A 36 20.72 -23.13 11.97
C SER A 36 21.52 -22.29 10.97
N PHE A 37 22.71 -21.85 11.38
CA PHE A 37 23.58 -21.00 10.56
C PHE A 37 24.53 -21.78 9.64
N GLU A 38 24.24 -23.07 9.40
CA GLU A 38 25.12 -24.00 8.69
C GLU A 38 25.00 -23.98 7.16
N ASN A 39 23.81 -23.74 6.62
CA ASN A 39 23.57 -23.67 5.18
C ASN A 39 23.69 -22.22 4.66
N GLU A 40 23.50 -21.95 3.37
CA GLU A 40 23.47 -20.56 2.87
C GLU A 40 22.48 -19.71 3.70
N ILE A 41 22.89 -18.50 4.11
CA ILE A 41 22.01 -17.65 4.93
C ILE A 41 20.92 -17.12 4.01
N ASP A 42 19.72 -17.66 4.19
CA ASP A 42 18.53 -17.07 3.62
C ASP A 42 18.26 -15.72 4.31
N ARG A 43 18.40 -14.64 3.52
CA ARG A 43 18.15 -13.26 3.97
C ARG A 43 16.70 -13.02 4.39
N ASN A 44 15.77 -13.90 4.01
CA ASN A 44 14.39 -13.84 4.47
C ASN A 44 14.30 -14.36 5.92
N ALA A 45 14.91 -15.52 6.21
CA ALA A 45 14.85 -16.19 7.51
C ALA A 45 15.83 -15.64 8.57
N ILE A 46 16.95 -15.05 8.17
CA ILE A 46 17.96 -14.48 9.08
C ILE A 46 18.34 -13.09 8.59
N GLN A 47 18.14 -12.08 9.44
CA GLN A 47 18.38 -10.68 9.10
C GLN A 47 19.43 -10.06 10.02
N LEU A 48 20.35 -9.33 9.39
CA LEU A 48 21.60 -8.84 9.96
C LEU A 48 21.68 -7.33 9.79
N TYR A 49 21.86 -6.58 10.88
CA TYR A 49 22.26 -5.18 10.84
C TYR A 49 23.59 -5.01 11.57
N LYS A 50 24.62 -4.47 10.89
CA LYS A 50 26.03 -4.48 11.34
C LYS A 50 26.43 -5.80 12.00
N ALA A 51 26.04 -6.87 11.32
CA ALA A 51 26.33 -8.22 11.70
C ALA A 51 26.73 -9.00 10.44
N GLU A 52 27.69 -9.91 10.59
CA GLU A 52 28.24 -10.69 9.49
C GLU A 52 28.33 -12.16 9.86
N ARG A 53 28.19 -13.03 8.86
CA ARG A 53 28.44 -14.45 9.01
C ARG A 53 29.95 -14.68 9.06
N THR A 54 30.42 -15.39 10.07
CA THR A 54 31.85 -15.69 10.24
C THR A 54 32.05 -17.14 10.70
N SER A 55 33.18 -17.75 10.34
CA SER A 55 33.60 -19.03 10.93
C SER A 55 34.35 -18.83 12.25
N GLU A 56 34.50 -17.58 12.71
CA GLU A 56 34.96 -17.29 14.06
C GLU A 56 33.91 -17.76 15.09
N LYS A 57 34.41 -18.28 16.22
CA LYS A 57 33.66 -18.68 17.41
C LYS A 57 32.58 -19.77 17.27
N ALA A 58 32.17 -20.21 16.07
CA ALA A 58 31.07 -21.15 15.83
C ALA A 58 30.87 -22.20 16.95
N TYR A 59 29.63 -22.28 17.46
CA TYR A 59 29.28 -22.99 18.69
C TYR A 59 29.23 -24.51 18.48
N ASP A 60 28.29 -24.99 17.66
CA ASP A 60 28.16 -26.41 17.25
C ASP A 60 28.08 -26.53 15.71
N GLY A 61 28.85 -25.70 14.99
CA GLY A 61 28.79 -25.58 13.53
C GLY A 61 30.06 -25.09 12.82
N ASN A 62 29.90 -24.72 11.55
CA ASN A 62 30.87 -24.07 10.68
C ASN A 62 30.80 -22.53 10.79
N TRP A 63 29.69 -21.95 11.24
CA TRP A 63 29.46 -20.49 11.23
C TRP A 63 28.67 -19.97 12.43
N SER A 64 29.07 -18.80 12.94
CA SER A 64 28.26 -17.96 13.82
C SER A 64 27.93 -16.62 13.15
N ILE A 65 27.08 -15.83 13.80
CA ILE A 65 26.82 -14.43 13.45
C ILE A 65 27.61 -13.52 14.40
N LYS A 66 28.58 -12.78 13.86
CA LYS A 66 29.29 -11.71 14.56
C LYS A 66 28.45 -10.45 14.52
N VAL A 67 28.26 -9.79 15.65
CA VAL A 67 27.40 -8.61 15.79
C VAL A 67 28.19 -7.46 16.41
N GLY A 68 28.16 -6.29 15.76
CA GLY A 68 28.88 -5.10 16.20
C GLY A 68 30.29 -4.97 15.59
N ASN A 69 31.01 -3.92 16.00
CA ASN A 69 32.36 -3.61 15.56
C ASN A 69 33.24 -3.29 16.77
N TYR A 70 34.51 -3.72 16.77
CA TYR A 70 35.47 -3.24 17.77
C TYR A 70 35.63 -1.73 17.68
N LYS A 71 35.82 -1.06 18.83
CA LYS A 71 36.25 0.34 18.86
C LYS A 71 37.61 0.47 18.13
N PRO A 72 37.78 1.43 17.20
CA PRO A 72 39.04 1.62 16.48
C PRO A 72 40.12 2.20 17.39
N GLU A 73 41.39 2.06 17.00
CA GLU A 73 42.51 2.75 17.65
C GLU A 73 42.52 4.26 17.34
N ASN A 74 41.91 4.67 16.23
CA ASN A 74 41.73 6.06 15.81
C ASN A 74 40.25 6.35 15.51
N GLU A 75 39.64 7.17 16.35
CA GLU A 75 38.21 7.53 16.31
C GLU A 75 37.84 8.43 15.11
N HIS A 76 38.84 8.94 14.37
CA HIS A 76 38.65 9.74 13.16
C HIS A 76 38.73 8.93 11.85
N GLU A 77 39.06 7.62 11.90
CA GLU A 77 39.16 6.76 10.70
C GLU A 77 37.85 6.08 10.31
N ILE A 78 36.94 5.90 11.27
CA ILE A 78 35.57 5.46 11.07
C ILE A 78 34.68 6.28 12.01
N PRO A 79 33.54 6.86 11.58
CA PRO A 79 32.82 7.80 12.43
C PRO A 79 32.16 7.09 13.61
N ILE A 80 31.99 7.79 14.74
CA ILE A 80 31.71 7.17 16.04
C ILE A 80 30.45 6.28 16.08
N TRP A 81 29.40 6.63 15.33
CA TRP A 81 28.20 5.80 15.20
C TRP A 81 28.47 4.41 14.59
N SER A 82 29.54 4.24 13.80
CA SER A 82 29.83 2.99 13.08
C SER A 82 30.15 1.84 14.03
N TYR A 83 30.79 2.15 15.17
CA TYR A 83 31.18 1.20 16.22
C TYR A 83 30.48 1.43 17.57
N ASN A 84 29.95 2.61 17.86
CA ASN A 84 29.39 2.98 19.17
C ASN A 84 27.86 3.11 19.18
N TYR A 85 27.29 3.97 18.32
CA TYR A 85 25.87 4.36 18.42
C TYR A 85 24.89 3.50 17.61
N GLY A 86 25.18 3.22 16.33
CA GLY A 86 24.29 2.41 15.49
C GLY A 86 24.48 0.92 15.80
N LYS A 87 23.72 0.39 16.76
CA LYS A 87 23.95 -0.93 17.37
C LYS A 87 23.74 -2.09 16.39
N GLY A 88 24.57 -3.12 16.48
CA GLY A 88 24.38 -4.35 15.72
C GLY A 88 23.19 -5.16 16.25
N SER A 89 22.46 -5.82 15.34
CA SER A 89 21.41 -6.79 15.66
C SER A 89 21.42 -7.99 14.71
N VAL A 90 20.95 -9.12 15.23
CA VAL A 90 20.62 -10.34 14.49
C VAL A 90 19.21 -10.77 14.87
N ASN A 91 18.41 -11.10 13.86
CA ASN A 91 17.04 -11.56 14.02
C ASN A 91 16.85 -12.84 13.20
N VAL A 92 16.18 -13.83 13.77
CA VAL A 92 16.02 -15.18 13.24
C VAL A 92 14.56 -15.58 13.31
N ILE A 93 13.97 -15.90 12.16
CA ILE A 93 12.59 -16.38 12.08
C ILE A 93 12.55 -17.86 12.46
N ILE A 94 11.56 -18.25 13.27
CA ILE A 94 11.23 -19.63 13.59
C ILE A 94 9.82 -19.89 13.04
N ASP A 95 9.78 -20.53 11.87
CA ASP A 95 8.54 -20.81 11.14
C ASP A 95 7.78 -22.02 11.68
N ASN A 96 6.47 -22.04 11.41
CA ASN A 96 5.54 -23.15 11.66
C ASN A 96 5.40 -23.50 13.15
N VAL A 97 5.37 -22.48 14.02
CA VAL A 97 4.92 -22.64 15.41
C VAL A 97 3.40 -22.83 15.48
N LYS A 98 2.93 -23.42 16.58
CA LYS A 98 1.50 -23.63 16.85
C LYS A 98 0.89 -22.39 17.52
N PRO A 99 -0.37 -22.02 17.20
CA PRO A 99 -1.12 -21.02 17.95
C PRO A 99 -1.44 -21.42 19.40
N ASN A 100 -1.43 -20.45 20.32
CA ASN A 100 -1.66 -20.60 21.77
C ASN A 100 -0.72 -21.60 22.49
N THR A 101 0.49 -21.83 21.97
CA THR A 101 1.45 -22.79 22.50
C THR A 101 2.61 -22.08 23.19
N THR A 102 2.96 -22.54 24.39
CA THR A 102 4.13 -22.09 25.14
C THR A 102 5.37 -22.80 24.64
N TYR A 103 6.36 -22.02 24.21
CA TYR A 103 7.66 -22.47 23.75
C TYR A 103 8.77 -22.02 24.69
N LYS A 104 9.77 -22.90 24.84
CA LYS A 104 11.11 -22.51 25.27
C LYS A 104 11.97 -22.31 24.04
N VAL A 105 12.63 -21.16 23.96
CA VAL A 105 13.59 -20.86 22.90
C VAL A 105 14.96 -20.68 23.56
N THR A 106 15.90 -21.55 23.24
CA THR A 106 17.29 -21.42 23.64
C THR A 106 18.01 -20.55 22.62
N THR A 107 18.88 -19.65 23.09
CA THR A 107 19.78 -18.86 22.24
C THR A 107 21.19 -18.92 22.82
N HIS A 108 22.19 -19.08 21.95
CA HIS A 108 23.59 -19.10 22.36
C HIS A 108 24.29 -17.79 22.00
N TYR A 109 25.13 -17.27 22.90
CA TYR A 109 25.91 -16.05 22.67
C TYR A 109 27.33 -16.13 23.25
N TYR A 110 28.28 -15.43 22.62
CA TYR A 110 29.65 -15.24 23.11
C TYR A 110 29.99 -13.75 23.12
N ASN A 111 29.96 -13.12 24.29
CA ASN A 111 30.23 -11.69 24.42
C ASN A 111 31.74 -11.44 24.56
N GLU A 112 32.44 -11.32 23.43
CA GLU A 112 33.91 -11.22 23.41
C GLU A 112 34.44 -9.92 24.02
N THR A 113 33.67 -8.83 23.97
CA THR A 113 34.13 -7.50 24.40
C THR A 113 33.57 -7.09 25.76
N GLY A 114 32.44 -7.64 26.18
CA GLY A 114 31.70 -7.25 27.38
C GLY A 114 30.63 -6.19 27.13
N VAL A 115 30.31 -5.87 25.87
CA VAL A 115 29.22 -4.94 25.48
C VAL A 115 27.92 -5.26 26.19
N LYS A 116 27.11 -4.23 26.47
CA LYS A 116 25.73 -4.42 26.92
C LYS A 116 24.93 -4.96 25.72
N MET A 117 24.39 -6.17 25.83
CA MET A 117 23.61 -6.83 24.77
C MET A 117 22.45 -7.62 25.36
N SER A 118 21.33 -7.68 24.64
CA SER A 118 20.17 -8.47 25.04
C SER A 118 19.85 -9.57 24.04
N THR A 119 19.35 -10.69 24.54
CA THR A 119 18.66 -11.72 23.74
C THR A 119 17.20 -11.85 24.15
N GLY A 120 16.34 -12.23 23.22
CA GLY A 120 14.90 -12.39 23.47
C GLY A 120 14.16 -13.06 22.32
N VAL A 121 12.83 -13.09 22.44
CA VAL A 121 11.92 -13.58 21.39
C VAL A 121 10.69 -12.67 21.30
N LEU A 122 10.25 -12.41 20.08
CA LEU A 122 9.07 -11.63 19.71
C LEU A 122 8.07 -12.53 18.96
N ASP A 123 6.80 -12.43 19.33
CA ASP A 123 5.66 -13.00 18.59
C ASP A 123 4.86 -11.82 18.03
N VAL A 124 4.91 -11.62 16.71
CA VAL A 124 4.34 -10.46 15.99
C VAL A 124 2.83 -10.56 15.75
N ASP A 125 2.16 -11.60 16.27
CA ASP A 125 0.71 -11.83 16.17
C ASP A 125 0.04 -12.10 17.54
N GLY A 126 0.86 -12.17 18.60
CA GLY A 126 0.59 -12.07 20.03
C GLY A 126 -0.83 -12.30 20.54
N ASP A 127 -1.60 -11.25 20.76
CA ASP A 127 -2.98 -11.39 21.20
C ASP A 127 -3.81 -10.19 20.77
N TYR A 128 -4.33 -10.26 19.55
CA TYR A 128 -5.26 -9.27 18.97
C TYR A 128 -6.55 -9.02 19.79
N SER A 129 -6.79 -9.72 20.91
CA SER A 129 -7.86 -9.38 21.87
C SER A 129 -7.41 -8.42 22.99
N ALA A 130 -6.13 -8.05 23.03
CA ALA A 130 -5.53 -7.21 24.05
C ALA A 130 -5.15 -5.81 23.52
N GLU A 131 -4.84 -4.91 24.45
CA GLU A 131 -4.33 -3.55 24.21
C GLU A 131 -3.04 -3.52 23.35
N TYR A 132 -2.31 -4.63 23.29
CA TYR A 132 -1.07 -4.83 22.53
C TYR A 132 -1.25 -6.04 21.60
N PRO A 133 -1.23 -5.86 20.27
CA PRO A 133 -1.50 -6.96 19.34
C PRO A 133 -0.42 -8.04 19.36
N TRP A 134 0.82 -7.71 19.75
CA TRP A 134 1.95 -8.64 19.75
C TRP A 134 2.55 -8.86 21.14
N LYS A 135 3.36 -9.92 21.29
CA LYS A 135 3.89 -10.38 22.57
C LYS A 135 5.40 -10.44 22.58
N LEU A 136 5.94 -10.16 23.77
CA LEU A 136 7.35 -10.32 24.07
C LEU A 136 7.57 -11.52 25.01
N ALA A 137 8.69 -12.23 24.84
CA ALA A 137 9.12 -13.20 25.84
C ALA A 137 9.36 -12.51 27.20
N SER A 138 8.68 -12.99 28.24
CA SER A 138 8.65 -12.39 29.60
C SER A 138 9.99 -12.42 30.37
N ASN A 139 11.08 -12.79 29.69
CA ASN A 139 12.40 -13.05 30.28
C ASN A 139 13.55 -12.75 29.30
N ILE A 140 13.52 -11.58 28.65
CA ILE A 140 14.70 -10.98 27.98
C ILE A 140 15.92 -11.01 28.92
N LYS A 141 17.10 -11.21 28.32
CA LYS A 141 18.36 -11.32 29.05
C LYS A 141 19.36 -10.27 28.57
N THR A 142 19.45 -9.17 29.30
CA THR A 142 20.57 -8.23 29.26
C THR A 142 21.82 -8.86 29.85
N ASN A 143 22.92 -8.82 29.11
CA ASN A 143 24.24 -9.33 29.49
C ASN A 143 25.28 -8.23 29.20
N ALA A 144 26.19 -7.96 30.13
CA ALA A 144 27.17 -6.88 30.02
C ALA A 144 28.51 -7.31 30.65
N GLN A 145 28.94 -8.53 30.37
CA GLN A 145 30.14 -9.17 30.92
C GLN A 145 30.84 -9.95 29.82
N LYS A 146 32.18 -9.92 29.81
CA LYS A 146 32.99 -10.63 28.82
C LYS A 146 32.93 -12.14 29.05
N SER A 147 32.48 -12.87 28.05
CA SER A 147 32.42 -14.33 28.01
C SER A 147 33.81 -14.93 27.73
N THR A 148 34.20 -15.96 28.48
CA THR A 148 35.35 -16.83 28.14
C THR A 148 34.95 -18.07 27.35
N GLU A 149 33.71 -18.52 27.52
CA GLU A 149 33.05 -19.68 26.91
C GLU A 149 31.64 -19.27 26.45
N TRP A 150 31.03 -20.03 25.55
CA TRP A 150 29.66 -19.76 25.08
C TRP A 150 28.66 -19.77 26.23
N GLN A 151 27.72 -18.83 26.19
CA GLN A 151 26.67 -18.62 27.17
C GLN A 151 25.31 -18.95 26.56
N THR A 152 24.34 -19.29 27.41
CA THR A 152 23.05 -19.83 26.99
C THR A 152 21.90 -19.11 27.69
N ASN A 153 21.03 -18.46 26.93
CA ASN A 153 19.80 -17.85 27.44
C ASN A 153 18.59 -18.68 27.01
N VAL A 154 17.71 -19.01 27.96
CA VAL A 154 16.44 -19.70 27.68
C VAL A 154 15.28 -18.73 27.87
N HIS A 155 14.61 -18.42 26.78
CA HIS A 155 13.43 -17.56 26.73
C HIS A 155 12.14 -18.39 26.79
N THR A 156 11.06 -17.78 27.27
CA THR A 156 9.72 -18.39 27.30
C THR A 156 8.70 -17.43 26.72
N ILE A 157 7.96 -17.90 25.71
CA ILE A 157 6.90 -17.14 25.03
C ILE A 157 5.70 -18.05 24.78
N THR A 158 4.49 -17.51 24.90
CA THR A 158 3.24 -18.23 24.59
C THR A 158 2.62 -17.57 23.38
N THR A 159 2.62 -18.27 22.25
CA THR A 159 2.18 -17.75 20.95
C THR A 159 0.73 -17.28 20.95
N GLY A 160 0.38 -16.43 20.00
CA GLY A 160 -0.97 -15.97 19.79
C GLY A 160 -1.92 -16.96 19.15
N PRO A 161 -3.22 -16.61 19.10
CA PRO A 161 -4.24 -17.43 18.46
C PRO A 161 -4.19 -17.37 16.93
N ARG A 162 -3.35 -16.49 16.36
CA ARG A 162 -3.11 -16.34 14.90
C ARG A 162 -1.66 -16.62 14.50
N THR A 163 -0.77 -16.84 15.46
CA THR A 163 0.69 -16.91 15.27
C THR A 163 1.15 -18.23 14.67
N ASP A 164 1.82 -18.16 13.52
CA ASP A 164 2.54 -19.25 12.85
C ASP A 164 4.07 -19.04 12.76
N GLU A 165 4.57 -17.85 13.11
CA GLU A 165 6.00 -17.50 13.21
C GLU A 165 6.33 -16.84 14.56
N ILE A 166 7.54 -17.08 15.09
CA ILE A 166 8.14 -16.22 16.13
C ILE A 166 9.59 -15.88 15.80
N TYR A 167 10.12 -14.82 16.41
CA TYR A 167 11.37 -14.19 16.01
C TYR A 167 12.34 -14.17 17.20
N ALA A 168 13.38 -15.00 17.16
CA ALA A 168 14.47 -14.94 18.13
C ALA A 168 15.46 -13.84 17.73
N PHE A 169 15.95 -13.06 18.69
CA PHE A 169 16.81 -11.92 18.41
C PHE A 169 17.96 -11.78 19.41
N ALA A 170 19.03 -11.13 18.96
CA ALA A 170 20.06 -10.56 19.82
C ALA A 170 20.54 -9.20 19.29
N TYR A 171 20.83 -8.27 20.19
CA TYR A 171 21.17 -6.89 19.86
C TYR A 171 22.10 -6.24 20.88
N MET A 172 22.89 -5.23 20.47
CA MET A 172 23.62 -4.39 21.42
C MET A 172 22.71 -3.30 22.00
N GLU A 173 22.66 -3.19 23.32
CA GLU A 173 21.87 -2.19 24.05
C GLU A 173 22.60 -0.85 24.12
N TRP A 174 21.84 0.24 24.22
CA TRP A 174 22.41 1.56 24.49
C TRP A 174 22.89 1.72 25.95
N THR A 175 23.98 2.48 26.09
CA THR A 175 24.68 2.81 27.33
C THR A 175 24.89 4.32 27.51
N GLY A 176 24.57 5.14 26.51
CA GLY A 176 24.86 6.58 26.49
C GLY A 176 26.35 6.94 26.33
N ASN A 177 27.24 5.98 26.06
CA ASN A 177 28.70 6.17 25.98
C ASN A 177 29.40 4.97 25.34
N ASP A 178 30.72 5.10 25.14
CA ASP A 178 31.68 4.10 24.64
C ASP A 178 31.57 2.66 25.15
N SER A 179 30.90 2.41 26.29
CA SER A 179 30.64 1.05 26.78
C SER A 179 29.65 0.27 25.90
N GLY A 180 29.03 0.92 24.90
CA GLY A 180 28.22 0.29 23.85
C GLY A 180 29.04 -0.25 22.68
N ALA A 181 30.31 0.16 22.56
CA ALA A 181 31.16 -0.24 21.44
C ALA A 181 31.83 -1.61 21.65
N GLY A 182 31.71 -2.48 20.64
CA GLY A 182 32.36 -3.79 20.66
C GLY A 182 31.66 -4.85 19.81
N VAL A 183 31.97 -6.10 20.12
CA VAL A 183 31.56 -7.30 19.39
C VAL A 183 31.05 -8.36 20.36
N PHE A 184 29.93 -8.99 19.99
CA PHE A 184 29.51 -10.30 20.47
C PHE A 184 29.24 -11.23 19.28
N TYR A 185 29.13 -12.53 19.53
CA TYR A 185 28.75 -13.53 18.54
C TYR A 185 27.45 -14.21 19.00
N PHE A 186 26.60 -14.55 18.06
CA PHE A 186 25.32 -15.22 18.26
C PHE A 186 25.31 -16.49 17.41
N ASP A 187 24.85 -17.59 17.98
CA ASP A 187 24.80 -18.89 17.32
C ASP A 187 23.57 -19.68 17.80
N ASP A 188 23.22 -20.72 17.06
CA ASP A 188 22.16 -21.71 17.28
C ASP A 188 20.92 -21.28 18.11
N VAL A 189 19.76 -21.31 17.45
CA VAL A 189 18.47 -21.10 18.11
C VAL A 189 17.78 -22.44 18.26
N GLU A 190 17.60 -22.95 19.49
CA GLU A 190 16.75 -24.13 19.71
C GLU A 190 15.31 -23.71 20.00
N ILE A 191 14.30 -24.38 19.43
CA ILE A 191 12.90 -24.26 19.87
C ILE A 191 12.35 -25.60 20.39
N LYS A 192 11.72 -25.55 21.58
CA LYS A 192 11.15 -26.73 22.27
C LYS A 192 9.76 -26.40 22.80
N GLU A 193 8.76 -27.16 22.36
CA GLU A 193 7.37 -27.08 22.83
C GLU A 193 7.27 -27.46 24.31
N VAL A 194 6.51 -26.68 25.09
CA VAL A 194 6.31 -26.92 26.53
C VAL A 194 4.90 -27.44 26.80
N GLU A 195 3.90 -26.67 26.40
CA GLU A 195 2.47 -26.95 26.59
C GLU A 195 1.64 -26.14 25.60
N THR A 196 0.46 -26.64 25.21
CA THR A 196 -0.52 -25.85 24.46
C THR A 196 -1.62 -25.39 25.41
N VAL A 197 -1.79 -24.07 25.52
CA VAL A 197 -2.77 -23.44 26.41
C VAL A 197 -4.10 -23.35 25.68
N GLN A 198 -5.14 -24.01 26.18
CA GLN A 198 -6.49 -23.73 25.69
C GLN A 198 -6.95 -22.36 26.20
N LYS A 199 -6.98 -21.39 25.29
CA LYS A 199 -7.81 -20.18 25.41
C LYS A 199 -9.09 -20.38 24.62
N ASP A 200 -10.24 -20.03 25.20
CA ASP A 200 -11.41 -19.66 24.42
C ASP A 200 -11.09 -18.35 23.70
N VAL A 201 -10.92 -18.40 22.39
CA VAL A 201 -10.60 -17.21 21.58
C VAL A 201 -11.90 -16.67 20.99
N GLN A 202 -12.12 -15.35 21.08
CA GLN A 202 -13.43 -14.76 20.79
C GLN A 202 -13.69 -14.55 19.29
N THR A 203 -14.90 -14.90 18.86
CA THR A 203 -15.28 -15.05 17.46
C THR A 203 -15.89 -13.77 16.88
N ILE A 204 -15.09 -12.70 16.71
CA ILE A 204 -15.59 -11.44 16.13
C ILE A 204 -15.65 -11.54 14.61
N ALA A 205 -16.88 -11.47 14.09
CA ALA A 205 -17.24 -11.58 12.68
C ALA A 205 -17.61 -10.21 12.09
N TYR A 206 -16.84 -9.71 11.11
CA TYR A 206 -17.22 -8.54 10.31
C TYR A 206 -18.34 -8.94 9.33
N ASN A 207 -19.52 -8.35 9.49
CA ASN A 207 -20.70 -8.69 8.69
C ASN A 207 -20.92 -7.67 7.55
N GLY A 208 -19.88 -7.42 6.76
CA GLY A 208 -19.84 -6.37 5.72
C GLY A 208 -21.08 -6.29 4.84
N GLU A 209 -21.64 -5.09 4.68
CA GLU A 209 -23.03 -4.95 4.23
C GLU A 209 -23.23 -5.41 2.77
N THR A 210 -24.42 -5.99 2.55
CA THR A 210 -24.82 -6.61 1.28
C THR A 210 -25.55 -5.64 0.38
N ASN A 211 -26.18 -4.67 1.02
CA ASN A 211 -26.72 -3.42 0.51
C ASN A 211 -25.66 -2.32 0.75
N GLY A 212 -25.70 -1.22 -0.01
CA GLY A 212 -24.65 -0.19 0.00
C GLY A 212 -23.42 -0.50 -0.86
N PHE A 213 -22.52 0.48 -0.94
CA PHE A 213 -21.11 0.33 -1.36
C PHE A 213 -20.31 -0.35 -0.22
N PRO A 214 -19.23 -1.11 -0.47
CA PRO A 214 -18.54 -1.79 0.63
C PRO A 214 -17.69 -0.82 1.44
N ASP A 215 -17.52 -1.11 2.73
CA ASP A 215 -16.59 -0.37 3.59
C ASP A 215 -15.16 -0.45 3.04
N THR A 216 -14.37 0.59 3.30
CA THR A 216 -13.02 0.80 2.76
C THR A 216 -12.10 1.41 3.81
N VAL A 217 -10.78 1.34 3.59
CA VAL A 217 -9.74 1.87 4.48
C VAL A 217 -8.84 2.82 3.68
N PRO A 218 -8.97 4.15 3.84
CA PRO A 218 -10.00 4.86 4.62
C PRO A 218 -11.40 4.78 3.99
N ALA A 219 -12.43 4.97 4.83
CA ALA A 219 -13.82 5.01 4.40
C ALA A 219 -14.12 6.20 3.46
N ILE A 220 -15.25 6.11 2.76
CA ILE A 220 -15.76 7.15 1.84
C ILE A 220 -16.66 8.15 2.57
N GLN A 221 -16.71 9.40 2.10
CA GLN A 221 -17.60 10.43 2.69
C GLN A 221 -19.09 10.15 2.50
N ASN A 222 -19.54 9.63 1.34
CA ASN A 222 -20.96 9.33 1.08
C ASN A 222 -21.17 8.30 -0.05
N PHE A 223 -22.29 7.57 -0.01
CA PHE A 223 -22.78 6.74 -1.12
C PHE A 223 -24.31 6.87 -1.34
N GLU A 224 -24.70 7.50 -2.44
CA GLU A 224 -26.09 7.66 -2.86
C GLU A 224 -26.55 6.45 -3.67
N GLN A 225 -27.08 5.42 -3.01
CA GLN A 225 -27.54 4.19 -3.68
C GLN A 225 -28.76 4.42 -4.60
N THR A 226 -28.69 3.90 -5.81
CA THR A 226 -29.80 3.81 -6.78
C THR A 226 -30.26 2.36 -6.99
N SER A 227 -31.24 2.14 -7.87
CA SER A 227 -31.64 0.80 -8.29
C SER A 227 -30.65 0.22 -9.31
N GLY A 228 -30.21 -1.01 -9.10
CA GLY A 228 -29.40 -1.78 -10.04
C GLY A 228 -28.15 -2.39 -9.39
N VAL A 229 -27.46 -3.26 -10.12
CA VAL A 229 -26.19 -3.88 -9.68
C VAL A 229 -25.22 -3.95 -10.87
N TYR A 230 -24.04 -3.36 -10.74
CA TYR A 230 -22.92 -3.59 -11.64
C TYR A 230 -22.29 -4.97 -11.37
N LYS A 231 -21.87 -5.66 -12.43
CA LYS A 231 -21.15 -6.93 -12.35
C LYS A 231 -19.82 -6.85 -13.11
N LEU A 232 -18.75 -7.32 -12.48
CA LEU A 232 -17.41 -7.29 -13.05
C LEU A 232 -17.21 -8.35 -14.14
N THR A 233 -16.68 -7.96 -15.30
CA THR A 233 -16.42 -8.86 -16.43
C THR A 233 -15.07 -9.56 -16.27
N LYS A 234 -14.98 -10.51 -15.31
CA LYS A 234 -13.71 -11.12 -14.87
C LYS A 234 -12.80 -11.63 -16.00
N ARG A 235 -13.35 -12.25 -17.05
CA ARG A 235 -12.56 -12.95 -18.08
C ARG A 235 -11.70 -12.03 -18.95
N ASN A 236 -12.25 -10.89 -19.34
CA ASN A 236 -11.56 -9.81 -20.06
C ASN A 236 -12.23 -8.48 -19.71
N GLN A 237 -11.81 -7.86 -18.61
CA GLN A 237 -12.41 -6.62 -18.15
C GLN A 237 -12.06 -5.48 -19.12
N VAL A 238 -13.08 -4.81 -19.64
CA VAL A 238 -12.88 -3.60 -20.43
C VAL A 238 -12.64 -2.44 -19.48
N PHE A 239 -11.56 -1.71 -19.73
CA PHE A 239 -11.29 -0.41 -19.14
C PHE A 239 -11.37 0.66 -20.23
N SER A 240 -11.77 1.87 -19.83
CA SER A 240 -11.75 3.07 -20.67
C SER A 240 -11.03 4.21 -19.94
N THR A 241 -10.30 5.04 -20.67
CA THR A 241 -9.48 6.09 -20.04
C THR A 241 -9.23 7.26 -20.98
N ASP A 242 -9.01 8.46 -20.45
CA ASP A 242 -8.37 9.53 -21.21
C ASP A 242 -6.84 9.47 -21.02
N GLU A 243 -6.07 10.17 -21.87
CA GLU A 243 -4.60 10.15 -21.78
C GLU A 243 -4.08 10.79 -20.47
N PHE A 244 -4.92 11.52 -19.73
CA PHE A 244 -4.65 12.04 -18.39
C PHE A 244 -4.72 10.94 -17.31
N SER A 245 -5.78 10.14 -17.31
CA SER A 245 -6.05 9.11 -16.29
C SER A 245 -5.31 7.79 -16.55
N LYS A 246 -4.89 7.57 -17.79
CA LYS A 246 -4.32 6.32 -18.34
C LYS A 246 -3.33 5.59 -17.44
N ALA A 247 -2.33 6.28 -16.88
CA ALA A 247 -1.33 5.63 -16.01
C ALA A 247 -1.96 5.04 -14.73
N LYS A 248 -3.02 5.65 -14.19
CA LYS A 248 -3.77 5.12 -13.04
C LYS A 248 -4.69 3.96 -13.48
N THR A 249 -5.23 4.02 -14.70
CA THR A 249 -5.99 2.88 -15.29
C THR A 249 -5.11 1.66 -15.52
N GLU A 250 -3.90 1.86 -16.05
CA GLU A 250 -2.91 0.80 -16.25
C GLU A 250 -2.50 0.16 -14.92
N TYR A 251 -2.28 0.96 -13.87
CA TYR A 251 -2.04 0.45 -12.51
C TYR A 251 -3.24 -0.34 -11.98
N LEU A 252 -4.45 0.22 -12.01
CA LEU A 252 -5.66 -0.45 -11.51
C LEU A 252 -5.91 -1.79 -12.21
N ALA A 253 -5.85 -1.82 -13.54
CA ALA A 253 -6.05 -3.02 -14.33
C ALA A 253 -4.97 -4.09 -14.03
N LYS A 254 -3.71 -3.67 -13.85
CA LYS A 254 -2.62 -4.55 -13.41
C LYS A 254 -2.88 -5.11 -12.01
N SER A 255 -3.17 -4.27 -11.01
CA SER A 255 -3.42 -4.72 -9.64
C SER A 255 -4.64 -5.62 -9.51
N MET A 256 -5.73 -5.35 -10.23
CA MET A 256 -6.90 -6.23 -10.27
C MET A 256 -6.56 -7.61 -10.87
N LYS A 257 -5.66 -7.66 -11.87
CA LYS A 257 -5.19 -8.93 -12.44
C LYS A 257 -4.23 -9.68 -11.51
N GLU A 258 -3.29 -8.98 -10.87
CA GLU A 258 -2.33 -9.58 -9.94
C GLU A 258 -3.00 -10.12 -8.66
N LYS A 259 -4.08 -9.49 -8.20
CA LYS A 259 -4.95 -10.00 -7.13
C LYS A 259 -5.98 -11.05 -7.59
N GLY A 260 -5.94 -11.51 -8.85
CA GLY A 260 -6.85 -12.54 -9.36
C GLY A 260 -8.34 -12.12 -9.45
N ILE A 261 -8.65 -10.84 -9.27
CA ILE A 261 -10.00 -10.27 -9.36
C ILE A 261 -10.53 -10.39 -10.81
N ILE A 262 -9.62 -10.24 -11.79
CA ILE A 262 -9.84 -10.41 -13.23
C ILE A 262 -8.75 -11.28 -13.86
N GLU A 263 -9.07 -12.06 -14.89
CA GLU A 263 -8.11 -12.89 -15.63
C GLU A 263 -7.29 -12.06 -16.63
N ASN A 264 -7.96 -11.19 -17.39
CA ASN A 264 -7.39 -10.35 -18.44
C ASN A 264 -8.12 -9.01 -18.51
N TYR A 265 -7.57 -8.07 -19.27
CA TYR A 265 -8.17 -6.78 -19.50
C TYR A 265 -7.82 -6.21 -20.88
N THR A 266 -8.60 -5.21 -21.30
CA THR A 266 -8.31 -4.36 -22.46
C THR A 266 -8.52 -2.90 -22.06
N ILE A 267 -7.53 -2.04 -22.29
CA ILE A 267 -7.61 -0.59 -21.99
C ILE A 267 -7.84 0.16 -23.30
N ASN A 268 -8.93 0.94 -23.36
CA ASN A 268 -9.24 1.81 -24.49
C ASN A 268 -8.98 3.27 -24.11
N VAL A 269 -8.08 3.95 -24.82
CA VAL A 269 -7.97 5.42 -24.71
C VAL A 269 -9.11 6.05 -25.51
N ILE A 270 -9.81 7.03 -24.93
CA ILE A 270 -11.02 7.66 -25.49
C ILE A 270 -10.99 9.19 -25.37
N ASP A 271 -11.32 9.87 -26.47
CA ASP A 271 -11.42 11.35 -26.51
C ASP A 271 -12.79 11.88 -26.03
N ASN A 272 -13.76 11.00 -25.78
CA ASN A 272 -15.11 11.35 -25.36
C ASN A 272 -15.72 10.20 -24.55
N ILE A 273 -16.22 10.54 -23.36
CA ILE A 273 -16.86 9.63 -22.42
C ILE A 273 -18.11 8.92 -22.95
N SER A 274 -18.78 9.42 -23.99
CA SER A 274 -19.87 8.69 -24.67
C SER A 274 -19.44 7.34 -25.26
N ASN A 275 -18.13 7.13 -25.42
CA ASN A 275 -17.54 5.91 -25.96
C ASN A 275 -17.04 4.95 -24.85
N ALA A 276 -17.18 5.34 -23.57
CA ALA A 276 -16.70 4.59 -22.42
C ALA A 276 -17.44 3.26 -22.21
N LYS A 277 -16.71 2.27 -21.69
CA LYS A 277 -17.17 0.90 -21.45
C LYS A 277 -16.46 0.31 -20.22
N GLY A 278 -17.20 -0.43 -19.40
CA GLY A 278 -16.67 -1.15 -18.26
C GLY A 278 -16.22 -0.20 -17.13
N ILE A 279 -14.97 -0.35 -16.67
CA ILE A 279 -14.39 0.52 -15.64
C ILE A 279 -13.68 1.69 -16.32
N THR A 280 -14.12 2.90 -16.02
CA THR A 280 -13.68 4.12 -16.69
C THR A 280 -13.02 5.06 -15.69
N LEU A 281 -11.85 5.63 -16.02
CA LEU A 281 -11.23 6.72 -15.28
C LEU A 281 -11.11 7.90 -16.25
N TYR A 282 -11.65 9.07 -15.91
CA TYR A 282 -11.76 10.17 -16.88
C TYR A 282 -11.69 11.54 -16.19
N LYS A 283 -10.93 12.48 -16.76
CA LYS A 283 -10.81 13.83 -16.21
C LYS A 283 -12.13 14.58 -16.38
N GLN A 284 -12.80 14.84 -15.26
CA GLN A 284 -14.02 15.63 -15.20
C GLN A 284 -14.20 16.17 -13.77
N PRO A 285 -14.72 17.39 -13.59
CA PRO A 285 -15.10 17.89 -12.27
C PRO A 285 -16.04 16.91 -11.55
N VAL A 286 -15.92 16.83 -10.22
CA VAL A 286 -16.94 16.20 -9.38
C VAL A 286 -18.24 17.01 -9.43
N SER A 287 -19.39 16.36 -9.28
CA SER A 287 -20.71 16.99 -9.41
C SER A 287 -21.36 17.41 -8.09
N PHE A 288 -20.78 17.00 -6.96
CA PHE A 288 -21.23 17.37 -5.62
C PHE A 288 -20.51 18.64 -5.11
N GLU A 289 -21.11 19.36 -4.16
CA GLU A 289 -20.48 20.55 -3.58
C GLU A 289 -19.45 20.16 -2.50
N LEU A 290 -18.20 20.58 -2.68
CA LEU A 290 -17.17 20.52 -1.64
C LEU A 290 -17.44 21.59 -0.57
N ASN A 291 -17.19 21.24 0.69
CA ASN A 291 -17.33 22.16 1.83
C ASN A 291 -16.19 23.20 1.87
N ASP A 292 -16.35 24.25 2.67
CA ASP A 292 -15.37 25.35 2.77
C ASP A 292 -14.02 24.93 3.39
N MET A 293 -13.94 23.74 4.00
CA MET A 293 -12.70 23.14 4.51
C MET A 293 -11.88 22.40 3.43
N VAL A 294 -12.41 22.25 2.21
CA VAL A 294 -11.74 21.59 1.08
C VAL A 294 -11.64 22.51 -0.13
N LYS A 295 -12.75 23.18 -0.47
CA LYS A 295 -12.92 24.00 -1.67
C LYS A 295 -11.91 25.15 -1.74
N GLY A 296 -11.07 25.17 -2.77
CA GLY A 296 -9.99 26.15 -2.93
C GLY A 296 -8.75 25.93 -2.06
N ARG A 297 -8.70 24.87 -1.24
CA ARG A 297 -7.51 24.41 -0.49
C ARG A 297 -6.81 23.29 -1.26
N GLU A 298 -5.57 22.97 -0.90
CA GLU A 298 -4.77 21.99 -1.65
C GLU A 298 -5.41 20.58 -1.65
N CYS A 299 -6.09 20.20 -0.57
CA CYS A 299 -6.84 18.95 -0.45
C CYS A 299 -8.03 18.80 -1.43
N GLU A 300 -8.45 19.85 -2.15
CA GLU A 300 -9.40 19.72 -3.27
C GLU A 300 -8.89 18.75 -4.35
N LYS A 301 -7.56 18.61 -4.51
CA LYS A 301 -6.96 17.63 -5.44
C LYS A 301 -7.32 16.18 -5.10
N ASP A 302 -7.53 15.87 -3.82
CA ASP A 302 -7.80 14.50 -3.37
C ASP A 302 -9.25 14.07 -3.60
N ALA A 303 -10.16 15.00 -3.94
CA ALA A 303 -11.58 14.75 -4.12
C ALA A 303 -11.91 13.99 -5.42
N TYR A 304 -12.87 13.07 -5.35
CA TYR A 304 -13.34 12.29 -6.49
C TYR A 304 -14.79 11.82 -6.36
N GLN A 305 -15.36 11.41 -7.48
CA GLN A 305 -16.69 10.81 -7.58
C GLN A 305 -16.60 9.44 -8.29
N ILE A 306 -17.45 8.48 -7.92
CA ILE A 306 -17.61 7.23 -8.66
C ILE A 306 -19.08 6.98 -9.00
N ASP A 307 -19.43 7.03 -10.28
CA ASP A 307 -20.75 6.68 -10.78
C ASP A 307 -20.81 5.18 -11.09
N ILE A 308 -21.71 4.45 -10.42
CA ILE A 308 -21.92 3.01 -10.58
C ILE A 308 -23.29 2.79 -11.22
N THR A 309 -23.29 2.21 -12.42
CA THR A 309 -24.48 1.85 -13.19
C THR A 309 -24.42 0.36 -13.57
N GLU A 310 -25.52 -0.22 -14.04
CA GLU A 310 -25.55 -1.65 -14.40
C GLU A 310 -24.55 -2.02 -15.52
N ASN A 311 -24.12 -1.03 -16.33
CA ASN A 311 -23.25 -1.23 -17.49
C ASN A 311 -21.80 -0.73 -17.29
N ALA A 312 -21.56 0.18 -16.35
CA ALA A 312 -20.27 0.86 -16.19
C ALA A 312 -20.03 1.38 -14.76
N VAL A 313 -18.76 1.43 -14.38
CA VAL A 313 -18.23 2.12 -13.19
C VAL A 313 -17.33 3.24 -13.69
N THR A 314 -17.58 4.49 -13.30
CA THR A 314 -16.87 5.66 -13.84
C THR A 314 -16.32 6.53 -12.73
N ILE A 315 -15.00 6.72 -12.70
CA ILE A 315 -14.27 7.50 -11.71
C ILE A 315 -13.93 8.87 -12.30
N TYR A 316 -14.32 9.93 -11.58
CA TYR A 316 -14.13 11.33 -11.97
C TYR A 316 -13.31 12.11 -10.95
N SER A 317 -12.38 12.91 -11.44
CA SER A 317 -11.83 14.10 -10.78
C SER A 317 -11.18 14.99 -11.82
N ASP A 318 -11.03 16.29 -11.55
CA ASP A 318 -10.14 17.16 -12.32
C ASP A 318 -8.66 16.89 -12.01
N TYR A 319 -8.36 16.14 -10.95
CA TYR A 319 -7.01 15.98 -10.40
C TYR A 319 -6.55 14.53 -10.48
N ILE A 320 -5.25 14.33 -10.67
CA ILE A 320 -4.67 12.99 -10.86
C ILE A 320 -4.53 12.23 -9.53
N GLU A 321 -4.62 12.98 -8.43
CA GLU A 321 -4.80 12.57 -7.04
C GLU A 321 -6.19 11.97 -6.81
N GLY A 322 -7.26 12.69 -7.08
CA GLY A 322 -8.63 12.16 -7.01
C GLY A 322 -8.86 10.92 -7.89
N ILE A 323 -8.38 10.94 -9.15
CA ILE A 323 -8.43 9.77 -10.04
C ILE A 323 -7.72 8.55 -9.41
N GLN A 324 -6.58 8.76 -8.74
CA GLN A 324 -5.90 7.69 -8.00
C GLN A 324 -6.71 7.23 -6.79
N ASN A 325 -7.16 8.15 -5.94
CA ASN A 325 -7.87 7.82 -4.70
C ASN A 325 -9.14 7.01 -4.98
N GLY A 326 -9.90 7.38 -6.02
CA GLY A 326 -11.04 6.59 -6.50
C GLY A 326 -10.64 5.23 -7.06
N SER A 327 -9.51 5.11 -7.77
CA SER A 327 -9.02 3.81 -8.23
C SER A 327 -8.69 2.85 -7.08
N MET A 328 -8.16 3.36 -5.96
CA MET A 328 -7.86 2.55 -4.77
C MET A 328 -9.15 2.11 -4.06
N THR A 329 -10.14 2.99 -3.93
CA THR A 329 -11.46 2.64 -3.41
C THR A 329 -12.18 1.61 -4.29
N ILE A 330 -12.05 1.68 -5.63
CA ILE A 330 -12.55 0.64 -6.54
C ILE A 330 -11.78 -0.68 -6.42
N LEU A 331 -10.46 -0.65 -6.22
CA LEU A 331 -9.66 -1.84 -5.99
C LEU A 331 -10.09 -2.55 -4.69
N GLN A 332 -10.19 -1.82 -3.57
CA GLN A 332 -10.67 -2.35 -2.29
C GLN A 332 -12.13 -2.86 -2.35
N ALA A 333 -12.97 -2.24 -3.17
CA ALA A 333 -14.35 -2.67 -3.36
C ALA A 333 -14.44 -4.00 -4.12
N PHE A 334 -13.61 -4.21 -5.15
CA PHE A 334 -13.61 -5.44 -5.94
C PHE A 334 -12.77 -6.59 -5.31
N VAL A 335 -11.85 -6.31 -4.39
CA VAL A 335 -11.25 -7.33 -3.50
C VAL A 335 -12.36 -8.02 -2.68
N GLN A 336 -13.33 -7.27 -2.18
CA GLN A 336 -14.41 -7.79 -1.33
C GLN A 336 -15.57 -8.47 -2.07
N ARG A 337 -15.78 -8.18 -3.36
CA ARG A 337 -16.93 -8.68 -4.14
C ARG A 337 -16.81 -8.42 -5.64
N ASP A 338 -17.35 -9.33 -6.46
CA ASP A 338 -17.43 -9.17 -7.93
C ASP A 338 -18.56 -8.25 -8.44
N SER A 339 -19.36 -7.68 -7.54
CA SER A 339 -20.57 -6.94 -7.88
C SER A 339 -20.90 -5.80 -6.90
N LEU A 340 -21.22 -4.62 -7.46
CA LEU A 340 -21.44 -3.37 -6.73
C LEU A 340 -22.87 -2.86 -6.93
N ASN A 341 -23.45 -2.30 -5.88
CA ASN A 341 -24.77 -1.67 -5.95
C ASN A 341 -24.65 -0.39 -6.81
N CYS A 342 -25.63 -0.12 -7.66
CA CYS A 342 -25.65 1.12 -8.42
C CYS A 342 -25.86 2.33 -7.50
N GLY A 343 -25.32 3.48 -7.89
CA GLY A 343 -25.28 4.68 -7.04
C GLY A 343 -24.09 5.58 -7.34
N VAL A 344 -23.92 6.64 -6.55
CA VAL A 344 -22.79 7.57 -6.66
C VAL A 344 -22.00 7.57 -5.35
N VAL A 345 -20.71 7.25 -5.42
CA VAL A 345 -19.75 7.50 -4.33
C VAL A 345 -19.27 8.94 -4.45
N GLN A 346 -19.23 9.65 -3.32
CA GLN A 346 -18.63 10.97 -3.18
C GLN A 346 -17.57 10.86 -2.09
N ASP A 347 -16.34 11.29 -2.34
CA ASP A 347 -15.26 11.17 -1.36
C ASP A 347 -14.19 12.26 -1.51
N TYR A 348 -13.65 12.69 -0.38
CA TYR A 348 -12.70 13.79 -0.23
C TYR A 348 -12.10 13.77 1.19
N THR A 349 -11.10 14.62 1.43
CA THR A 349 -10.50 14.84 2.75
C THR A 349 -10.22 16.33 2.95
N ASP A 350 -10.24 16.80 4.20
CA ASP A 350 -9.91 18.18 4.59
C ASP A 350 -8.43 18.38 4.98
N GLN A 351 -7.64 17.29 5.03
CA GLN A 351 -6.21 17.32 5.38
C GLN A 351 -5.33 17.44 4.13
N ASN A 352 -4.45 18.43 4.10
CA ASN A 352 -3.46 18.64 3.03
C ASN A 352 -2.29 17.65 3.10
N ILE A 353 -1.91 17.22 4.31
CA ILE A 353 -0.77 16.34 4.61
C ILE A 353 -1.29 15.07 5.30
N ARG A 354 -1.02 13.90 4.72
CA ARG A 354 -1.38 12.58 5.27
C ARG A 354 -0.26 11.61 4.91
N GLY A 355 0.49 11.08 5.88
CA GLY A 355 1.74 10.40 5.50
C GLY A 355 2.42 9.52 6.52
N LEU A 356 3.65 9.14 6.18
CA LEU A 356 4.58 8.37 6.99
C LEU A 356 5.87 9.19 7.17
N GLN A 357 6.37 9.33 8.40
CA GLN A 357 7.75 9.77 8.64
C GLN A 357 8.58 8.53 8.98
N VAL A 358 9.79 8.45 8.43
CA VAL A 358 10.77 7.40 8.76
C VAL A 358 12.07 8.05 9.21
N ASP A 359 12.45 7.86 10.46
CA ASP A 359 13.79 8.22 10.91
C ASP A 359 14.81 7.30 10.24
N SER A 360 15.50 7.85 9.26
CA SER A 360 16.63 7.18 8.63
C SER A 360 17.95 7.71 9.17
N GLY A 361 18.00 8.82 9.90
CA GLY A 361 19.23 9.42 10.44
C GLY A 361 19.98 8.43 11.33
N ARG A 362 19.24 7.73 12.19
CA ARG A 362 19.75 6.61 13.00
C ARG A 362 20.02 5.33 12.19
N ARG A 363 19.47 5.15 10.98
CA ARG A 363 19.46 3.86 10.24
C ARG A 363 19.22 3.96 8.72
N TYR A 364 20.03 3.26 7.93
CA TYR A 364 19.71 3.01 6.51
C TYR A 364 18.43 2.16 6.30
N TYR A 365 17.62 2.57 5.33
CA TYR A 365 16.48 1.81 4.80
C TYR A 365 16.65 1.50 3.31
N SER A 366 16.30 0.28 2.90
CA SER A 366 16.37 -0.11 1.50
C SER A 366 15.34 0.64 0.65
N ILE A 367 15.77 1.08 -0.52
CA ILE A 367 14.90 1.73 -1.52
C ILE A 367 13.70 0.84 -1.88
N ASP A 368 13.90 -0.48 -1.96
CA ASP A 368 12.82 -1.43 -2.24
C ASP A 368 11.81 -1.57 -1.09
N TRP A 369 12.22 -1.40 0.17
CA TRP A 369 11.28 -1.28 1.29
C TRP A 369 10.48 0.03 1.21
N LEU A 370 11.16 1.15 0.93
CA LEU A 370 10.49 2.46 0.77
C LEU A 370 9.49 2.46 -0.39
N LYS A 371 9.80 1.85 -1.54
CA LYS A 371 8.85 1.62 -2.65
C LYS A 371 7.60 0.84 -2.20
N LYS A 372 7.79 -0.24 -1.41
CA LYS A 372 6.67 -1.03 -0.88
C LYS A 372 5.80 -0.25 0.10
N GLN A 373 6.38 0.67 0.89
CA GLN A 373 5.62 1.59 1.73
C GLN A 373 4.86 2.61 0.87
N VAL A 374 5.50 3.24 -0.12
CA VAL A 374 4.87 4.19 -1.07
C VAL A 374 3.59 3.64 -1.70
N GLU A 375 3.60 2.39 -2.17
CA GLU A 375 2.39 1.75 -2.72
C GLU A 375 1.33 1.44 -1.63
N GLN A 376 1.74 1.09 -0.40
CA GLN A 376 0.82 0.88 0.73
C GLN A 376 0.19 2.19 1.19
N MET A 377 0.95 3.29 1.15
CA MET A 377 0.52 4.66 1.38
C MET A 377 -0.51 5.09 0.32
N ALA A 378 -0.25 4.80 -0.95
CA ALA A 378 -1.19 5.04 -2.04
C ALA A 378 -2.51 4.28 -1.82
N TYR A 379 -2.45 3.00 -1.43
CA TYR A 379 -3.62 2.19 -1.11
C TYR A 379 -4.47 2.76 0.04
N TYR A 380 -3.83 3.50 0.95
CA TYR A 380 -4.45 4.22 2.08
C TYR A 380 -4.73 5.72 1.79
N LYS A 381 -4.65 6.16 0.53
CA LYS A 381 -4.85 7.57 0.11
C LYS A 381 -3.94 8.58 0.83
N GLN A 382 -2.74 8.16 1.24
CA GLN A 382 -1.71 9.00 1.86
C GLN A 382 -0.82 9.64 0.79
N ASN A 383 -0.27 10.83 1.05
CA ASN A 383 0.36 11.71 0.06
C ASN A 383 1.78 12.23 0.41
N VAL A 384 2.30 11.95 1.61
CA VAL A 384 3.65 12.40 2.05
C VAL A 384 4.48 11.27 2.66
N LEU A 385 5.73 11.14 2.22
CA LEU A 385 6.79 10.33 2.85
C LEU A 385 7.90 11.26 3.35
N GLN A 386 7.99 11.48 4.65
CA GLN A 386 9.08 12.27 5.26
C GLN A 386 10.23 11.35 5.67
N LEU A 387 11.46 11.70 5.31
CA LEU A 387 12.66 10.90 5.62
C LEU A 387 13.65 11.77 6.38
N ARG A 388 13.89 11.48 7.67
CA ARG A 388 14.99 12.10 8.43
C ARG A 388 16.30 11.56 7.90
N LEU A 389 17.08 12.41 7.25
CA LEU A 389 18.31 12.07 6.53
C LEU A 389 19.57 12.19 7.39
N LYS A 390 19.45 12.84 8.55
CA LYS A 390 20.56 13.19 9.44
C LYS A 390 20.09 13.26 10.89
N ASP A 391 20.90 12.73 11.80
CA ASP A 391 20.81 12.91 13.25
C ASP A 391 22.24 12.92 13.85
N ASN A 392 22.41 12.74 15.16
CA ASN A 392 23.72 12.58 15.81
C ASN A 392 24.53 11.42 15.19
N GLU A 393 23.83 10.38 14.74
CA GLU A 393 24.33 9.21 14.01
C GLU A 393 24.80 9.50 12.57
N GLY A 394 24.73 10.75 12.09
CA GLY A 394 25.39 11.20 10.85
C GLY A 394 24.48 11.22 9.63
N ILE A 395 25.08 11.26 8.43
CA ILE A 395 24.38 11.59 7.19
C ILE A 395 24.12 10.35 6.33
N ARG A 396 22.88 10.24 5.82
CA ARG A 396 22.32 9.07 5.12
C ARG A 396 22.26 9.19 3.61
N PHE A 397 22.82 10.25 3.05
CA PHE A 397 22.91 10.46 1.61
C PHE A 397 24.34 10.80 1.21
N ASP A 398 24.68 10.67 -0.08
CA ASP A 398 26.05 10.86 -0.58
C ASP A 398 26.48 12.34 -0.66
N SER A 399 26.44 13.05 0.48
CA SER A 399 26.78 14.47 0.60
C SER A 399 28.14 14.81 0.01
N LYS A 400 28.20 15.94 -0.71
CA LYS A 400 29.43 16.58 -1.21
C LYS A 400 29.89 17.72 -0.31
N VAL A 401 29.00 18.22 0.55
CA VAL A 401 29.30 19.25 1.57
C VAL A 401 29.96 18.63 2.80
N ALA A 402 29.53 17.44 3.24
CA ALA A 402 30.07 16.70 4.39
C ALA A 402 30.42 15.22 4.05
N PRO A 403 31.29 14.96 3.06
CA PRO A 403 31.54 13.62 2.53
C PRO A 403 32.16 12.63 3.53
N GLU A 404 32.75 13.13 4.61
CA GLU A 404 33.31 12.40 5.76
C GLU A 404 32.28 11.97 6.82
N LEU A 405 31.11 12.62 6.89
CA LEU A 405 30.01 12.27 7.81
C LEU A 405 28.98 11.32 7.18
N VAL A 406 29.17 10.96 5.91
CA VAL A 406 28.33 9.98 5.18
C VAL A 406 28.59 8.56 5.68
N ASP A 407 27.54 7.83 6.05
CA ASP A 407 27.68 6.43 6.43
C ASP A 407 27.93 5.49 5.22
N ARG A 408 29.21 5.26 4.92
CA ARG A 408 29.66 4.34 3.87
C ARG A 408 29.81 2.87 4.32
N LYS A 409 29.27 2.46 5.49
CA LYS A 409 29.38 1.08 6.04
C LYS A 409 28.06 0.45 6.53
N GLY A 410 27.20 1.22 7.19
CA GLY A 410 25.85 0.84 7.59
C GLY A 410 24.77 1.25 6.59
N GLY A 411 25.07 2.19 5.68
CA GLY A 411 24.29 2.50 4.48
C GLY A 411 23.94 3.98 4.33
N PHE A 412 23.96 4.42 3.08
CA PHE A 412 23.59 5.74 2.59
C PHE A 412 22.96 5.60 1.20
N TRP A 413 22.12 6.55 0.79
CA TRP A 413 21.56 6.62 -0.56
C TRP A 413 22.43 7.45 -1.50
N THR A 414 22.61 6.96 -2.72
CA THR A 414 23.15 7.71 -3.85
C THR A 414 22.09 8.62 -4.49
N GLN A 415 22.53 9.56 -5.35
CA GLN A 415 21.60 10.38 -6.15
C GLN A 415 20.70 9.51 -7.04
N GLU A 416 21.24 8.44 -7.61
CA GLU A 416 20.51 7.53 -8.51
C GLU A 416 19.39 6.77 -7.77
N GLU A 417 19.62 6.40 -6.50
CA GLU A 417 18.64 5.76 -5.62
C GLU A 417 17.54 6.71 -5.15
N ILE A 418 17.88 7.96 -4.81
CA ILE A 418 16.88 8.98 -4.47
C ILE A 418 16.08 9.42 -5.71
N ASP A 419 16.73 9.56 -6.86
CA ASP A 419 16.05 9.79 -8.14
C ASP A 419 15.08 8.64 -8.43
N GLU A 420 15.46 7.37 -8.21
CA GLU A 420 14.55 6.24 -8.38
C GLU A 420 13.35 6.33 -7.42
N LEU A 421 13.58 6.58 -6.12
CA LEU A 421 12.54 6.67 -5.10
C LEU A 421 11.57 7.83 -5.36
N VAL A 422 12.08 9.03 -5.65
CA VAL A 422 11.25 10.22 -5.94
C VAL A 422 10.43 10.00 -7.21
N ASN A 423 11.02 9.44 -8.28
CA ASN A 423 10.28 9.08 -9.49
C ASN A 423 9.32 7.89 -9.26
N TYR A 424 9.51 7.06 -8.24
CA TYR A 424 8.55 6.02 -7.86
C TYR A 424 7.36 6.61 -7.09
N ALA A 425 7.62 7.42 -6.06
CA ALA A 425 6.61 8.12 -5.28
C ALA A 425 5.73 9.04 -6.14
N ALA A 426 6.32 9.75 -7.10
CA ALA A 426 5.60 10.58 -8.06
C ALA A 426 4.55 9.81 -8.90
N LYS A 427 4.77 8.53 -9.22
CA LYS A 427 3.75 7.69 -9.90
C LYS A 427 2.51 7.49 -9.05
N PHE A 428 2.65 7.61 -7.73
CA PHE A 428 1.59 7.51 -6.72
C PHE A 428 1.17 8.87 -6.17
N ASN A 429 1.59 9.98 -6.81
CA ASN A 429 1.36 11.35 -6.36
C ASN A 429 1.86 11.64 -4.92
N ILE A 430 2.77 10.82 -4.40
CA ILE A 430 3.36 10.99 -3.06
C ILE A 430 4.59 11.89 -3.17
N GLU A 431 4.67 12.89 -2.30
CA GLU A 431 5.85 13.73 -2.15
C GLU A 431 6.83 13.08 -1.16
N VAL A 432 8.12 13.03 -1.52
CA VAL A 432 9.19 12.63 -0.60
C VAL A 432 9.81 13.89 -0.01
N ILE A 433 9.64 14.09 1.30
CA ILE A 433 10.13 15.26 2.02
C ILE A 433 11.47 14.90 2.67
N PRO A 434 12.60 15.53 2.26
CA PRO A 434 13.83 15.43 3.03
C PRO A 434 13.66 16.16 4.37
N GLU A 435 14.02 15.50 5.46
CA GLU A 435 14.21 16.11 6.77
C GLU A 435 15.70 16.09 7.12
N VAL A 436 16.26 17.23 7.52
CA VAL A 436 17.64 17.36 7.98
C VAL A 436 17.61 18.15 9.27
N ASP A 437 18.02 17.58 10.40
CA ASP A 437 18.03 18.34 11.66
C ASP A 437 19.29 19.16 11.89
N PHE A 438 19.09 20.46 12.11
CA PHE A 438 20.04 21.39 12.72
C PHE A 438 19.25 22.50 13.46
N PRO A 439 19.82 23.14 14.49
CA PRO A 439 21.21 23.02 14.98
C PRO A 439 21.35 22.02 16.14
N GLY A 440 20.27 21.28 16.45
CA GLY A 440 20.26 20.12 17.32
C GLY A 440 20.96 18.90 16.69
N HIS A 441 20.86 17.77 17.38
CA HIS A 441 21.27 16.43 16.90
C HIS A 441 22.56 16.39 16.07
N SER A 442 23.62 17.08 16.52
CA SER A 442 24.85 17.33 15.74
C SER A 442 26.10 16.75 16.40
N GLY A 443 25.97 15.63 17.11
CA GLY A 443 27.09 14.98 17.80
C GLY A 443 28.31 14.72 16.92
N GLN A 444 28.11 14.34 15.65
CA GLN A 444 29.21 14.06 14.72
C GLN A 444 29.90 15.32 14.19
N GLU A 445 29.14 16.34 13.83
CA GLU A 445 29.67 17.65 13.49
C GLU A 445 30.45 18.24 14.69
N ALA A 446 29.95 18.08 15.91
CA ALA A 446 30.61 18.54 17.13
C ALA A 446 31.87 17.74 17.51
N ASP A 447 31.94 16.44 17.20
CA ASP A 447 33.13 15.62 17.43
C ASP A 447 34.20 15.82 16.36
N TYR A 448 33.83 16.18 15.13
CA TYR A 448 34.77 16.54 14.07
C TYR A 448 35.24 17.99 14.20
N HIS A 449 34.29 18.93 14.26
CA HIS A 449 34.50 20.38 14.41
C HIS A 449 34.26 20.84 15.85
N LYS A 450 35.21 20.53 16.73
CA LYS A 450 35.13 20.86 18.17
C LYS A 450 35.08 22.38 18.42
N GLU A 451 35.53 23.18 17.45
CA GLU A 451 35.42 24.64 17.40
C GLU A 451 34.01 25.16 17.08
N TRP A 452 33.14 24.37 16.46
CA TRP A 452 31.75 24.75 16.13
C TRP A 452 30.77 24.57 17.30
N LYS A 453 31.16 23.86 18.37
CA LYS A 453 30.31 23.57 19.53
C LYS A 453 29.86 24.85 20.26
N ILE A 454 28.61 24.86 20.74
CA ILE A 454 28.05 25.96 21.53
C ILE A 454 28.70 26.10 22.91
N THR A 455 29.12 24.99 23.53
CA THR A 455 30.02 24.96 24.70
C THR A 455 30.97 23.78 24.58
N GLU A 456 32.07 23.77 25.34
CA GLU A 456 33.04 22.66 25.35
C GLU A 456 32.37 21.28 25.60
N ASN A 457 31.30 21.26 26.40
CA ASN A 457 30.64 20.06 26.89
C ASN A 457 29.27 19.77 26.23
N CYS A 458 28.87 20.54 25.21
CA CYS A 458 27.59 20.37 24.51
C CYS A 458 27.79 19.97 23.05
N SER A 459 27.05 18.98 22.56
CA SER A 459 27.11 18.45 21.17
C SER A 459 26.42 19.32 20.12
N ASN A 460 25.80 20.44 20.51
CA ASN A 460 25.00 21.25 19.61
C ASN A 460 25.80 22.40 19.01
N LEU A 461 25.43 22.83 17.80
CA LEU A 461 26.23 23.76 17.01
C LEU A 461 25.96 25.23 17.38
N ASP A 462 27.02 26.04 17.34
CA ASP A 462 27.03 27.47 17.66
C ASP A 462 26.67 28.29 16.41
N PHE A 463 25.39 28.33 16.05
CA PHE A 463 24.92 29.04 14.86
C PHE A 463 25.09 30.57 14.93
N SER A 464 25.58 31.14 16.04
CA SER A 464 26.02 32.56 16.05
C SER A 464 27.15 32.80 15.05
N LYS A 465 28.01 31.79 14.84
CA LYS A 465 29.13 31.77 13.90
C LYS A 465 28.63 31.70 12.45
N PRO A 466 29.02 32.65 11.56
CA PRO A 466 28.63 32.60 10.15
C PRO A 466 29.03 31.30 9.45
N GLU A 467 30.24 30.79 9.71
CA GLU A 467 30.77 29.57 9.09
C GLU A 467 29.95 28.31 9.42
N VAL A 468 29.34 28.27 10.61
CA VAL A 468 28.44 27.18 11.03
C VAL A 468 27.11 27.26 10.26
N ARG A 469 26.57 28.46 10.06
CA ARG A 469 25.34 28.65 9.26
C ARG A 469 25.58 28.40 7.78
N GLU A 470 26.72 28.84 7.22
CA GLU A 470 27.12 28.55 5.84
C GLU A 470 27.19 27.04 5.58
N TYR A 471 27.76 26.26 6.50
CA TYR A 471 27.75 24.78 6.43
C TYR A 471 26.32 24.21 6.48
N ILE A 472 25.53 24.56 7.49
CA ILE A 472 24.16 24.04 7.68
C ILE A 472 23.27 24.35 6.46
N PHE A 473 23.30 25.59 5.95
CA PHE A 473 22.49 26.00 4.81
C PHE A 473 22.95 25.32 3.51
N ALA A 474 24.25 25.00 3.37
CA ALA A 474 24.75 24.20 2.26
C ALA A 474 24.22 22.75 2.31
N ILE A 475 24.15 22.12 3.49
CA ILE A 475 23.56 20.79 3.66
C ILE A 475 22.05 20.82 3.35
N TYR A 476 21.29 21.79 3.87
CA TYR A 476 19.86 21.94 3.53
C TYR A 476 19.65 22.10 2.02
N GLN A 477 20.47 22.92 1.35
CA GLN A 477 20.35 23.16 -0.09
C GLN A 477 20.81 21.94 -0.90
N GLU A 478 21.76 21.15 -0.43
CA GLU A 478 22.14 19.87 -1.05
C GLU A 478 21.00 18.85 -0.97
N ALA A 479 20.43 18.63 0.22
CA ALA A 479 19.30 17.72 0.41
C ALA A 479 18.06 18.13 -0.42
N ALA A 480 17.71 19.42 -0.41
CA ALA A 480 16.60 19.96 -1.22
C ALA A 480 16.80 19.73 -2.73
N ASN A 481 18.04 19.87 -3.22
CA ASN A 481 18.36 19.60 -4.63
C ASN A 481 18.32 18.10 -4.94
N MET A 482 18.89 17.26 -4.07
CA MET A 482 18.97 15.81 -4.28
C MET A 482 17.58 15.16 -4.38
N PHE A 483 16.61 15.63 -3.59
CA PHE A 483 15.25 15.12 -3.56
C PHE A 483 14.29 15.82 -4.54
N HIS A 484 14.76 16.79 -5.33
CA HIS A 484 13.91 17.67 -6.17
C HIS A 484 12.76 18.31 -5.38
N ALA A 485 13.05 18.72 -4.15
CA ALA A 485 12.06 18.93 -3.10
C ALA A 485 11.13 20.14 -3.36
N LYS A 486 9.86 20.00 -2.99
CA LYS A 486 8.90 21.12 -2.87
C LYS A 486 8.68 21.54 -1.42
N THR A 487 8.84 20.58 -0.50
CA THR A 487 8.84 20.78 0.96
C THR A 487 10.16 20.28 1.52
N ILE A 488 10.74 20.96 2.51
CA ILE A 488 11.87 20.47 3.31
C ILE A 488 11.60 20.71 4.80
N HIS A 489 11.90 19.71 5.63
CA HIS A 489 11.89 19.85 7.08
C HIS A 489 13.31 20.19 7.55
N ILE A 490 13.50 21.36 8.17
CA ILE A 490 14.83 21.85 8.57
C ILE A 490 15.19 21.49 10.03
N GLY A 491 14.28 20.78 10.70
CA GLY A 491 14.48 20.24 12.05
C GLY A 491 14.19 21.26 13.14
N GLY A 492 15.09 21.34 14.11
CA GLY A 492 15.03 22.25 15.25
C GLY A 492 14.80 21.59 16.61
N ASP A 493 14.86 20.26 16.71
CA ASP A 493 14.50 19.51 17.92
C ASP A 493 15.62 19.45 19.00
N GLU A 494 15.19 19.38 20.27
CA GLU A 494 15.98 19.20 21.52
C GLU A 494 17.23 20.09 21.73
N TYR A 495 17.30 21.23 21.02
CA TYR A 495 18.49 22.07 20.93
C TYR A 495 18.92 22.72 22.26
N PHE A 496 17.97 23.18 23.09
CA PHE A 496 18.23 23.82 24.39
C PHE A 496 18.29 22.82 25.57
N GLN A 497 17.85 21.60 25.34
CA GLN A 497 17.63 20.54 26.34
C GLN A 497 18.85 19.63 26.50
N THR A 498 19.78 19.70 25.53
CA THR A 498 20.99 18.90 25.46
C THR A 498 21.96 19.17 26.61
N SER A 499 22.64 18.12 27.08
CA SER A 499 23.64 18.21 28.16
C SER A 499 24.77 19.19 27.83
N GLY A 500 25.26 19.90 28.85
CA GLY A 500 26.37 20.86 28.73
C GLY A 500 25.99 22.27 28.23
N TRP A 501 24.73 22.51 27.85
CA TRP A 501 24.24 23.80 27.34
C TRP A 501 24.50 25.00 28.29
N GLY A 502 23.91 24.94 29.49
CA GLY A 502 24.16 25.89 30.58
C GLY A 502 23.85 27.37 30.27
N ALA A 503 24.40 28.26 31.10
CA ALA A 503 24.24 29.71 30.91
C ALA A 503 25.12 30.29 29.79
N GLU A 504 26.17 29.58 29.38
CA GLU A 504 27.09 30.00 28.32
C GLU A 504 26.40 29.99 26.94
N GLY A 505 25.66 28.92 26.60
CA GLY A 505 24.89 28.85 25.36
C GLY A 505 23.83 29.97 25.26
N ASN A 506 23.07 30.18 26.35
CA ASN A 506 22.13 31.30 26.44
C ASN A 506 22.82 32.65 26.19
N GLN A 507 23.98 32.89 26.79
CA GLN A 507 24.69 34.16 26.66
C GLN A 507 25.20 34.40 25.23
N LYS A 508 25.77 33.39 24.57
CA LYS A 508 26.28 33.50 23.19
C LYS A 508 25.16 33.84 22.21
N LEU A 509 24.08 33.08 22.24
CA LEU A 509 22.96 33.28 21.32
C LEU A 509 22.18 34.56 21.61
N SER A 510 21.98 34.93 22.89
CA SER A 510 21.37 36.22 23.23
C SER A 510 22.22 37.39 22.71
N ALA A 511 23.55 37.35 22.86
CA ALA A 511 24.42 38.40 22.34
C ALA A 511 24.33 38.54 20.81
N TRP A 512 24.25 37.42 20.08
CA TRP A 512 24.06 37.42 18.63
C TRP A 512 22.67 37.95 18.22
N ALA A 513 21.60 37.53 18.89
CA ALA A 513 20.25 38.05 18.61
C ALA A 513 20.15 39.56 18.89
N GLN A 514 20.79 40.05 19.96
CA GLN A 514 20.86 41.47 20.30
C GLN A 514 21.67 42.28 19.25
N GLU A 515 22.70 41.67 18.64
CA GLU A 515 23.43 42.25 17.52
C GLU A 515 22.57 42.31 16.24
N GLN A 516 21.94 41.21 15.85
CA GLN A 516 21.15 41.15 14.60
C GLN A 516 19.88 42.02 14.66
N THR A 517 19.22 42.10 15.83
CA THR A 517 17.99 42.90 16.01
C THR A 517 18.27 44.36 16.41
N GLY A 518 19.44 44.65 16.96
CA GLY A 518 19.75 45.91 17.64
C GLY A 518 18.95 46.12 18.94
N ASN A 519 18.23 45.11 19.44
CA ASN A 519 17.35 45.21 20.60
C ASN A 519 17.94 44.44 21.81
N PRO A 520 18.30 45.10 22.92
CA PRO A 520 18.88 44.45 24.10
C PRO A 520 17.90 43.55 24.87
N ALA A 521 16.62 43.49 24.48
CA ALA A 521 15.63 42.55 25.03
C ALA A 521 15.62 41.18 24.32
N ALA A 522 16.29 41.03 23.18
CA ALA A 522 16.35 39.75 22.45
C ALA A 522 17.13 38.69 23.24
N ASP A 523 16.68 37.43 23.20
CA ASP A 523 17.33 36.31 23.89
C ASP A 523 17.68 35.13 22.96
N GLN A 524 18.16 34.01 23.54
CA GLN A 524 18.52 32.80 22.78
C GLN A 524 17.35 32.17 21.99
N ARG A 525 16.08 32.47 22.31
CA ARG A 525 14.90 31.97 21.58
C ARG A 525 14.63 32.83 20.35
N ASP A 526 14.77 34.15 20.49
CA ASP A 526 14.80 35.05 19.34
C ASP A 526 15.95 34.69 18.37
N ALA A 527 17.10 34.26 18.91
CA ALA A 527 18.21 33.74 18.10
C ALA A 527 17.79 32.53 17.24
N LEU A 528 17.08 31.56 17.81
CA LEU A 528 16.65 30.37 17.05
C LEU A 528 15.62 30.72 15.96
N LYS A 529 14.70 31.66 16.24
CA LYS A 529 13.79 32.20 15.20
C LYS A 529 14.54 32.93 14.08
N LEU A 530 15.55 33.73 14.40
CA LEU A 530 16.42 34.35 13.38
C LEU A 530 17.10 33.30 12.51
N PHE A 531 17.65 32.24 13.12
CA PHE A 531 18.27 31.12 12.41
C PHE A 531 17.27 30.41 11.47
N PHE A 532 16.07 30.06 11.95
CA PHE A 532 15.04 29.43 11.10
C PHE A 532 14.59 30.36 9.97
N ASN A 533 14.42 31.67 10.22
CA ASN A 533 14.07 32.64 9.19
C ASN A 533 15.18 32.79 8.13
N GLU A 534 16.45 32.79 8.53
CA GLU A 534 17.63 32.85 7.64
C GLU A 534 17.75 31.55 6.81
N ALA A 535 17.54 30.39 7.45
CA ALA A 535 17.55 29.07 6.81
C ALA A 535 16.39 28.86 5.81
N ALA A 536 15.17 29.24 6.19
CA ALA A 536 13.96 29.04 5.40
C ALA A 536 13.90 29.96 4.18
N LYS A 537 14.42 31.19 4.29
CA LYS A 537 14.24 32.24 3.28
C LYS A 537 14.66 31.83 1.85
N PRO A 538 15.81 31.19 1.58
CA PRO A 538 16.20 30.78 0.22
C PRO A 538 15.29 29.72 -0.43
N PHE A 539 14.42 29.08 0.35
CA PHE A 539 13.43 28.10 -0.12
C PHE A 539 12.03 28.74 -0.22
N LEU A 540 11.63 29.50 0.80
CA LEU A 540 10.38 30.28 0.79
C LEU A 540 10.33 31.29 -0.38
N ASP A 541 11.46 31.93 -0.72
CA ASP A 541 11.58 32.82 -1.88
C ASP A 541 11.45 32.09 -3.24
N LYS A 542 11.58 30.75 -3.25
CA LYS A 542 11.32 29.89 -4.43
C LYS A 542 9.88 29.31 -4.43
N GLY A 543 9.08 29.58 -3.39
CA GLY A 543 7.75 29.00 -3.23
C GLY A 543 7.72 27.58 -2.66
N MET A 544 8.82 27.11 -2.04
CA MET A 544 8.83 25.84 -1.31
C MET A 544 8.17 25.99 0.07
N LYS A 545 7.61 24.89 0.59
CA LYS A 545 7.13 24.79 1.97
C LYS A 545 8.29 24.47 2.91
N ILE A 546 8.26 24.98 4.14
CA ILE A 546 9.26 24.72 5.18
C ILE A 546 8.57 24.24 6.45
N LEU A 547 9.13 23.20 7.06
CA LEU A 547 8.65 22.59 8.29
C LEU A 547 9.73 22.71 9.39
N VAL A 548 9.32 22.99 10.63
CA VAL A 548 10.19 23.06 11.83
C VAL A 548 9.53 22.39 13.03
N TRP A 549 10.32 21.79 13.93
CA TRP A 549 9.81 21.17 15.15
C TRP A 549 9.38 22.21 16.20
N ASN A 550 8.32 21.90 16.96
CA ASN A 550 7.69 22.85 17.89
C ASN A 550 8.47 23.09 19.21
N ASP A 551 9.29 22.14 19.68
CA ASP A 551 9.72 22.06 21.08
C ASP A 551 10.71 23.16 21.52
N ASN A 552 11.29 23.88 20.57
CA ASN A 552 12.15 25.04 20.82
C ASN A 552 11.52 26.39 20.45
N ILE A 553 10.22 26.39 20.12
CA ILE A 553 9.38 27.58 20.01
C ILE A 553 8.61 27.74 21.34
N PHE A 554 8.89 28.81 22.09
CA PHE A 554 8.33 29.02 23.44
C PHE A 554 7.27 30.12 23.53
N SER A 555 7.15 30.96 22.50
CA SER A 555 6.19 32.06 22.41
C SER A 555 6.19 32.63 20.99
N PHE A 556 5.02 33.06 20.52
CA PHE A 556 4.90 33.89 19.32
C PHE A 556 4.88 35.40 19.62
N ASP A 557 4.77 35.79 20.89
CA ASP A 557 5.07 37.14 21.40
C ASP A 557 6.52 37.16 21.90
N SER A 558 7.46 37.67 21.09
CA SER A 558 8.87 37.92 21.45
C SER A 558 9.48 39.04 20.59
N VAL A 559 10.81 39.24 20.61
CA VAL A 559 11.45 40.32 19.82
C VAL A 559 11.51 39.99 18.33
N VAL A 560 11.54 38.70 17.97
CA VAL A 560 11.59 38.20 16.60
C VAL A 560 10.35 37.35 16.33
N ASP A 561 9.63 37.68 15.27
CA ASP A 561 8.58 36.82 14.71
C ASP A 561 9.22 35.68 13.90
N LEU A 562 8.60 34.50 13.92
CA LEU A 562 8.91 33.45 12.95
C LEU A 562 8.22 33.82 11.62
N ASP A 563 8.81 33.47 10.47
CA ASP A 563 8.16 33.74 9.18
C ASP A 563 6.84 32.94 9.08
N GLU A 564 5.70 33.63 8.95
CA GLU A 564 4.34 33.06 8.97
C GLU A 564 4.08 32.00 7.87
N ARG A 565 5.00 31.89 6.90
CA ARG A 565 4.99 30.87 5.83
C ARG A 565 5.62 29.54 6.26
N ILE A 566 6.30 29.49 7.40
CA ILE A 566 6.84 28.26 7.99
C ILE A 566 5.70 27.50 8.69
N VAL A 567 5.60 26.20 8.45
CA VAL A 567 4.69 25.29 9.15
C VAL A 567 5.38 24.76 10.39
N VAL A 568 4.70 24.78 11.53
CA VAL A 568 5.20 24.17 12.76
C VAL A 568 4.71 22.72 12.84
N ASP A 569 5.63 21.75 12.84
CA ASP A 569 5.31 20.36 13.13
C ASP A 569 5.35 20.11 14.65
N VAL A 570 4.21 19.69 15.19
CA VAL A 570 3.99 19.48 16.62
C VAL A 570 4.12 18.00 16.95
N TRP A 571 5.30 17.59 17.42
CA TRP A 571 5.51 16.26 17.99
C TRP A 571 5.11 16.20 19.47
N GLY A 572 5.28 17.31 20.20
CA GLY A 572 4.81 17.45 21.58
C GLY A 572 4.77 18.91 22.03
N GLY A 573 3.59 19.51 22.06
CA GLY A 573 3.35 20.82 22.66
C GLY A 573 3.57 20.83 24.16
N GLY A 574 3.84 22.00 24.75
CA GLY A 574 4.02 22.18 26.19
C GLY A 574 5.30 21.59 26.78
N ILE A 575 5.95 20.63 26.11
CA ILE A 575 7.21 20.03 26.57
C ILE A 575 8.30 21.09 26.64
N TYR A 576 9.11 21.05 27.69
CA TYR A 576 10.14 22.05 27.99
C TYR A 576 9.62 23.51 28.13
N GLY A 577 8.29 23.73 28.11
CA GLY A 577 7.65 25.05 28.04
C GLY A 577 7.42 25.57 26.62
N SER A 578 7.44 24.70 25.62
CA SER A 578 7.11 25.02 24.22
C SER A 578 5.62 25.33 23.99
N VAL A 579 5.33 25.92 22.83
CA VAL A 579 3.97 26.23 22.38
C VAL A 579 3.12 24.97 22.13
N MET A 580 1.82 25.08 22.39
CA MET A 580 0.79 24.13 21.95
C MET A 580 0.42 24.34 20.47
N ALA A 581 -0.37 23.44 19.88
CA ALA A 581 -0.86 23.61 18.51
C ALA A 581 -1.85 24.79 18.42
N SER A 582 -2.70 24.97 19.44
CA SER A 582 -3.60 26.12 19.55
C SER A 582 -2.87 27.46 19.72
N ASP A 583 -1.72 27.50 20.40
CA ASP A 583 -0.89 28.72 20.51
C ASP A 583 -0.40 29.16 19.12
N ALA A 584 0.10 28.21 18.32
CA ALA A 584 0.60 28.47 16.97
C ALA A 584 -0.51 28.91 16.01
N ILE A 585 -1.64 28.20 15.99
CA ILE A 585 -2.79 28.54 15.16
C ILE A 585 -3.39 29.91 15.54
N ASN A 586 -3.52 30.22 16.84
CA ASN A 586 -4.02 31.52 17.29
C ASN A 586 -3.02 32.66 17.03
N ALA A 587 -1.72 32.37 16.98
CA ALA A 587 -0.69 33.26 16.45
C ALA A 587 -0.60 33.30 14.91
N ARG A 588 -1.51 32.59 14.22
CA ARG A 588 -1.73 32.48 12.77
C ARG A 588 -0.86 31.52 11.96
N TYR A 589 0.03 30.77 12.59
CA TYR A 589 0.90 29.82 11.89
C TYR A 589 0.12 28.60 11.41
N ASN A 590 0.56 28.04 10.27
CA ASN A 590 0.11 26.73 9.84
C ASN A 590 0.79 25.65 10.71
N VAL A 591 0.07 24.57 11.01
CA VAL A 591 0.60 23.48 11.82
C VAL A 591 0.38 22.12 11.16
N MET A 592 1.27 21.17 11.45
CA MET A 592 1.04 19.74 11.23
C MET A 592 1.44 18.96 12.50
N SER A 593 1.23 17.65 12.51
CA SER A 593 1.67 16.82 13.64
C SER A 593 2.27 15.49 13.21
N SER A 594 3.50 15.26 13.63
CA SER A 594 4.15 13.97 13.84
C SER A 594 3.98 13.55 15.32
N SER A 595 2.73 13.46 15.78
CA SER A 595 2.34 13.30 17.20
C SER A 595 3.12 12.21 17.96
N SER A 596 3.64 12.54 19.15
CA SER A 596 4.31 11.57 20.04
C SER A 596 3.40 10.41 20.47
N SER A 597 2.09 10.63 20.56
CA SER A 597 1.12 9.58 20.85
C SER A 597 1.11 8.50 19.75
N ASN A 598 1.49 8.88 18.53
CA ASN A 598 1.65 8.02 17.36
C ASN A 598 3.09 7.51 17.12
N TYR A 599 4.07 7.77 18.01
CA TYR A 599 5.45 7.28 17.86
C TYR A 599 5.53 5.75 17.76
N HIS A 600 5.98 5.28 16.61
CA HIS A 600 6.28 3.88 16.34
C HIS A 600 7.76 3.59 16.59
N ASP A 601 8.19 3.75 17.85
CA ASP A 601 9.42 3.13 18.35
C ASP A 601 9.16 1.62 18.49
N LEU A 602 10.02 0.83 17.85
CA LEU A 602 9.97 -0.62 17.89
C LEU A 602 11.25 -1.19 18.49
N TRP A 603 11.39 -1.17 19.81
CA TRP A 603 12.15 -2.25 20.44
C TRP A 603 11.69 -2.58 21.87
N PRO A 604 11.72 -3.87 22.26
CA PRO A 604 11.51 -4.28 23.64
C PRO A 604 12.61 -3.76 24.59
N GLN A 605 12.32 -2.63 25.26
CA GLN A 605 13.14 -2.08 26.31
C GLN A 605 13.13 -2.97 27.58
N GLN A 606 14.28 -3.13 28.23
CA GLN A 606 14.45 -4.02 29.39
C GLN A 606 13.49 -3.65 30.54
N GLY A 607 12.52 -4.51 30.81
CA GLY A 607 11.56 -4.36 31.91
C GLY A 607 10.16 -3.88 31.48
N GLN A 608 9.98 -3.46 30.22
CA GLN A 608 8.66 -3.29 29.64
C GLN A 608 8.15 -4.66 29.14
N ASN A 609 7.10 -5.19 29.78
CA ASN A 609 6.40 -6.40 29.32
C ASN A 609 5.38 -6.09 28.19
N LYS A 610 5.63 -5.01 27.45
CA LYS A 610 4.75 -4.40 26.45
C LYS A 610 5.61 -3.93 25.28
N LEU A 611 5.03 -3.90 24.09
CA LEU A 611 5.60 -3.17 22.95
C LEU A 611 4.99 -1.78 22.93
N ASP A 612 5.77 -0.78 22.56
CA ASP A 612 5.37 0.61 22.73
C ASP A 612 4.36 1.11 21.68
N ARG A 613 4.07 2.41 21.76
CA ARG A 613 2.92 3.10 21.17
C ARG A 613 2.88 3.10 19.61
N PRO A 614 1.84 3.71 19.02
CA PRO A 614 0.47 3.77 19.53
C PRO A 614 -0.10 2.35 19.71
N ALA A 615 -0.77 2.09 20.84
CA ALA A 615 -1.62 0.90 20.96
C ALA A 615 -2.74 1.00 19.90
N PRO A 616 -2.90 0.04 18.95
CA PRO A 616 -3.73 0.26 17.76
C PRO A 616 -5.21 0.51 18.07
N LYS A 617 -5.74 -0.21 19.07
CA LYS A 617 -7.10 0.01 19.56
C LYS A 617 -7.27 1.40 20.19
N ASN A 618 -6.31 1.81 21.03
CA ASN A 618 -6.32 3.13 21.66
C ASN A 618 -6.27 4.27 20.63
N LEU A 619 -5.50 4.10 19.54
CA LEU A 619 -5.49 4.99 18.39
C LEU A 619 -6.86 5.02 17.72
N TYR A 620 -7.40 3.87 17.32
CA TYR A 620 -8.71 3.82 16.64
C TYR A 620 -9.85 4.40 17.48
N GLU A 621 -9.80 4.28 18.81
CA GLU A 621 -10.85 4.80 19.70
C GLU A 621 -10.68 6.29 20.05
N ASN A 622 -9.45 6.84 20.14
CA ASN A 622 -9.22 8.18 20.69
C ASN A 622 -8.46 9.17 19.77
N PHE A 623 -7.79 8.71 18.72
CA PHE A 623 -7.08 9.58 17.77
C PHE A 623 -8.02 10.16 16.71
N THR A 624 -7.80 11.42 16.35
CA THR A 624 -8.52 12.16 15.30
C THR A 624 -7.55 12.93 14.42
N ARG A 625 -7.97 13.32 13.20
CA ARG A 625 -7.18 14.20 12.30
C ARG A 625 -6.80 15.55 12.92
N TYR A 626 -7.50 15.98 13.96
CA TYR A 626 -7.25 17.22 14.70
C TYR A 626 -6.63 16.99 16.10
N THR A 627 -6.13 15.79 16.39
CA THR A 627 -5.39 15.47 17.63
C THR A 627 -3.91 15.82 17.47
N TYR A 628 -3.38 16.68 18.34
CA TYR A 628 -2.00 17.16 18.38
C TYR A 628 -1.42 16.86 19.77
N SER A 629 -0.21 16.33 19.86
CA SER A 629 0.31 15.91 21.16
C SER A 629 0.63 17.08 22.09
N GLY A 630 0.19 17.02 23.35
CA GLY A 630 0.43 18.04 24.40
C GLY A 630 1.47 17.61 25.45
N SER A 631 2.23 16.56 25.12
CA SER A 631 3.25 15.92 25.95
C SER A 631 3.99 14.90 25.07
N ALA A 632 5.26 14.58 25.35
CA ALA A 632 5.99 13.55 24.59
C ALA A 632 6.01 12.15 25.24
N PHE A 633 5.71 12.02 26.54
CA PHE A 633 6.05 10.82 27.33
C PHE A 633 4.99 10.36 28.34
N GLY A 634 3.81 10.99 28.37
CA GLY A 634 2.79 10.72 29.39
C GLY A 634 1.77 9.66 29.00
N TYR A 635 1.84 8.46 29.58
CA TYR A 635 0.79 7.44 29.41
C TYR A 635 -0.44 7.70 30.32
N PRO A 636 -1.69 7.48 29.85
CA PRO A 636 -2.08 7.14 28.48
C PRO A 636 -2.06 8.38 27.57
N PHE A 637 -1.44 8.22 26.39
CA PHE A 637 -0.96 9.34 25.58
C PHE A 637 -2.05 10.34 25.17
N TYR A 638 -3.14 9.88 24.53
CA TYR A 638 -4.26 10.73 24.09
C TYR A 638 -4.98 11.50 25.21
N ASN A 639 -4.78 11.17 26.49
CA ASN A 639 -5.35 11.96 27.60
C ASN A 639 -4.58 13.26 27.88
N GLN A 640 -3.42 13.46 27.26
CA GLN A 640 -2.59 14.68 27.36
C GLN A 640 -2.58 15.49 26.05
N ASP A 641 -3.27 15.00 25.02
CA ASP A 641 -3.26 15.59 23.69
C ASP A 641 -4.34 16.68 23.56
N GLU A 642 -4.02 17.68 22.74
CA GLU A 642 -4.96 18.72 22.33
C GLU A 642 -5.78 18.23 21.14
N VAL A 643 -7.09 18.53 21.13
CA VAL A 643 -7.93 18.35 19.94
C VAL A 643 -8.40 19.73 19.50
N LEU A 644 -7.93 20.17 18.33
CA LEU A 644 -8.28 21.47 17.77
C LEU A 644 -9.77 21.50 17.40
N THR A 645 -10.44 22.64 17.67
CA THR A 645 -11.88 22.84 17.41
C THR A 645 -12.22 24.18 16.75
N GLU A 646 -11.24 25.05 16.57
CA GLU A 646 -11.33 26.34 15.88
C GLU A 646 -10.15 26.51 14.93
N ASN A 647 -10.26 27.43 13.96
CA ASN A 647 -9.15 27.83 13.07
C ASN A 647 -8.50 26.64 12.32
N LEU A 648 -9.32 25.65 11.95
CA LEU A 648 -8.91 24.35 11.41
C LEU A 648 -8.33 24.45 9.99
N ASP A 649 -8.51 25.56 9.28
CA ASP A 649 -7.95 25.82 7.96
C ASP A 649 -6.42 25.94 7.97
N GLN A 650 -5.84 26.19 9.15
CA GLN A 650 -4.39 26.24 9.40
C GLN A 650 -3.81 24.89 9.84
N ALA A 651 -4.66 23.95 10.26
CA ALA A 651 -4.27 22.55 10.44
C ALA A 651 -4.06 21.90 9.06
N GLN A 652 -2.80 21.58 8.74
CA GLN A 652 -2.40 21.02 7.45
C GLN A 652 -2.59 19.50 7.41
N GLY A 653 -2.51 18.83 8.55
CA GLY A 653 -2.64 17.38 8.66
C GLY A 653 -1.48 16.74 9.41
N GLN A 654 -1.22 15.46 9.17
CA GLN A 654 -0.37 14.65 10.03
C GLN A 654 0.42 13.59 9.27
N VAL A 655 1.56 13.18 9.83
CA VAL A 655 2.30 12.00 9.41
C VAL A 655 2.45 11.02 10.57
N PHE A 656 2.55 9.73 10.25
CA PHE A 656 2.74 8.65 11.22
C PHE A 656 4.24 8.40 11.43
N PRO A 657 4.81 8.67 12.61
CA PRO A 657 6.25 8.67 12.79
C PRO A 657 6.83 7.33 13.24
N ILE A 658 7.73 6.77 12.42
CA ILE A 658 8.64 5.68 12.78
C ILE A 658 9.95 6.31 13.29
N TRP A 659 10.32 6.00 14.52
CA TRP A 659 11.61 6.38 15.10
C TRP A 659 12.45 5.15 15.36
N ASP A 660 13.66 5.09 14.80
CA ASP A 660 14.67 4.05 15.09
C ASP A 660 15.51 4.46 16.31
N ASP A 661 14.85 4.92 17.37
CA ASP A 661 15.52 5.32 18.60
C ASP A 661 16.36 4.15 19.11
N ALA A 662 17.64 4.43 19.35
CA ALA A 662 18.67 3.46 18.97
C ALA A 662 18.82 2.32 19.99
N HIS A 663 17.88 1.37 19.93
CA HIS A 663 17.72 0.25 20.84
C HIS A 663 18.07 -1.11 20.21
N GLY A 664 18.38 -1.15 18.91
CA GLY A 664 18.72 -2.36 18.16
C GLY A 664 17.68 -2.63 17.07
N TYR A 665 18.13 -2.88 15.85
CA TYR A 665 17.26 -2.69 14.68
C TYR A 665 16.38 -3.90 14.37
N VAL A 666 15.10 -3.59 14.15
CA VAL A 666 14.07 -4.49 13.63
C VAL A 666 14.28 -4.73 12.13
N PRO A 667 14.17 -5.98 11.65
CA PRO A 667 13.95 -6.32 10.24
C PRO A 667 12.97 -5.38 9.53
N GLU A 668 13.32 -4.87 8.35
CA GLU A 668 12.39 -4.07 7.50
C GLU A 668 11.06 -4.82 7.25
N TYR A 669 11.15 -6.15 7.17
CA TYR A 669 10.03 -7.06 7.09
C TYR A 669 9.14 -7.04 8.36
N ILE A 670 9.72 -7.21 9.55
CA ILE A 670 8.94 -7.15 10.81
C ILE A 670 8.33 -5.76 10.95
N LEU A 671 9.10 -4.68 10.71
CA LEU A 671 8.62 -3.29 10.71
C LEU A 671 7.35 -3.13 9.85
N SER A 672 7.31 -3.77 8.68
CA SER A 672 6.14 -3.80 7.79
C SER A 672 4.93 -4.50 8.42
N ARG A 673 5.11 -5.67 9.06
CA ARG A 673 4.04 -6.37 9.80
C ARG A 673 3.55 -5.53 10.99
N THR A 674 4.45 -4.82 11.66
CA THR A 674 4.19 -4.09 12.91
C THR A 674 3.63 -2.68 12.72
N LEU A 675 3.75 -2.10 11.51
CA LEU A 675 2.96 -0.94 11.12
C LEU A 675 1.45 -1.29 11.07
N PHE A 676 1.08 -2.55 10.93
CA PHE A 676 -0.31 -2.99 11.01
C PHE A 676 -0.73 -3.36 12.46
N PRO A 677 -1.98 -3.08 12.87
CA PRO A 677 -2.99 -2.24 12.22
C PRO A 677 -2.86 -0.73 12.51
N ARG A 678 -1.80 -0.29 13.21
CA ARG A 678 -1.58 1.13 13.60
C ARG A 678 -1.76 2.09 12.43
N TYR A 679 -1.03 1.88 11.34
CA TYR A 679 -1.00 2.81 10.21
C TYR A 679 -2.28 2.75 9.35
N ALA A 680 -2.95 1.59 9.31
CA ALA A 680 -4.29 1.49 8.73
C ALA A 680 -5.30 2.33 9.54
N GLY A 681 -5.25 2.26 10.87
CA GLY A 681 -6.08 3.07 11.76
C GLY A 681 -5.77 4.56 11.67
N PHE A 682 -4.49 4.93 11.59
CA PHE A 682 -4.05 6.30 11.35
C PHE A 682 -4.60 6.85 10.03
N ALA A 683 -4.42 6.13 8.92
CA ALA A 683 -4.94 6.52 7.62
C ALA A 683 -6.47 6.66 7.61
N TYR A 684 -7.18 5.75 8.29
CA TYR A 684 -8.63 5.81 8.46
C TYR A 684 -9.08 7.11 9.16
N LYS A 685 -8.37 7.53 10.21
CA LYS A 685 -8.65 8.77 10.95
C LYS A 685 -8.20 10.03 10.21
N THR A 686 -7.03 10.03 9.56
CA THR A 686 -6.50 11.21 8.84
C THR A 686 -7.21 11.52 7.54
N TRP A 687 -7.83 10.54 6.87
CA TRP A 687 -8.71 10.83 5.73
C TRP A 687 -9.93 11.65 6.14
N GLY A 688 -10.45 11.41 7.35
CA GLY A 688 -11.50 12.26 7.92
C GLY A 688 -12.90 12.05 7.33
N ALA A 689 -13.25 10.80 7.00
CA ALA A 689 -14.62 10.46 6.64
C ALA A 689 -15.60 10.87 7.76
N GLU A 690 -16.61 11.67 7.42
CA GLU A 690 -17.72 12.04 8.32
C GLU A 690 -18.81 10.94 8.37
N TYR A 691 -18.76 9.99 7.43
CA TYR A 691 -19.54 8.77 7.46
C TYR A 691 -19.03 7.82 8.55
N ASP A 692 -19.60 7.94 9.75
CA ASP A 692 -19.42 6.96 10.81
C ASP A 692 -20.07 5.63 10.39
N SER A 693 -19.24 4.65 10.03
CA SER A 693 -19.65 3.27 9.75
C SER A 693 -20.07 2.51 11.01
N GLY A 694 -19.84 3.07 12.20
CA GLY A 694 -20.17 2.48 13.50
C GLY A 694 -19.30 1.28 13.90
N LEU A 695 -18.27 0.95 13.11
CA LEU A 695 -17.42 -0.23 13.31
C LEU A 695 -16.64 -0.13 14.63
N SER A 696 -16.71 -1.18 15.45
CA SER A 696 -15.78 -1.34 16.58
C SER A 696 -14.33 -1.46 16.07
N TYR A 697 -13.34 -1.27 16.94
CA TYR A 697 -11.93 -1.50 16.56
C TYR A 697 -11.72 -2.90 15.96
N GLU A 698 -12.37 -3.91 16.52
CA GLU A 698 -12.26 -5.29 16.10
C GLU A 698 -12.97 -5.55 14.75
N GLU A 699 -14.06 -4.84 14.47
CA GLU A 699 -14.70 -4.88 13.15
C GLU A 699 -13.87 -4.13 12.09
N PHE A 700 -13.24 -3.00 12.46
CA PHE A 700 -12.28 -2.28 11.63
C PHE A 700 -11.04 -3.12 11.31
N GLU A 701 -10.45 -3.79 12.30
CA GLU A 701 -9.31 -4.71 12.09
C GLU A 701 -9.68 -5.83 11.11
N ARG A 702 -10.89 -6.39 11.25
CA ARG A 702 -11.43 -7.40 10.32
C ARG A 702 -11.70 -6.85 8.92
N LEU A 703 -12.21 -5.63 8.79
CA LEU A 703 -12.35 -4.93 7.51
C LEU A 703 -10.98 -4.74 6.85
N ALA A 704 -9.97 -4.31 7.60
CA ALA A 704 -8.63 -4.09 7.09
C ALA A 704 -8.05 -5.37 6.46
N TYR A 705 -8.14 -6.53 7.13
CA TYR A 705 -7.78 -7.81 6.50
C TYR A 705 -8.66 -8.16 5.29
N ALA A 706 -9.95 -7.82 5.30
CA ALA A 706 -10.89 -8.10 4.20
C ALA A 706 -10.67 -7.22 2.96
N VAL A 707 -9.96 -6.09 3.07
CA VAL A 707 -9.46 -5.29 1.94
C VAL A 707 -7.98 -5.57 1.63
N GLU A 708 -7.43 -6.70 2.08
CA GLU A 708 -6.00 -7.04 1.93
C GLU A 708 -5.05 -5.93 2.41
N SER A 709 -5.34 -5.42 3.61
CA SER A 709 -4.47 -4.50 4.36
C SER A 709 -3.84 -5.24 5.56
N PRO A 710 -2.50 -5.21 5.75
CA PRO A 710 -1.53 -4.65 4.82
C PRO A 710 -1.44 -5.54 3.57
N ARG A 711 -0.93 -4.99 2.46
CA ARG A 711 -0.84 -5.75 1.20
C ARG A 711 -0.01 -7.02 1.40
N PRO A 712 -0.41 -8.20 0.87
CA PRO A 712 0.22 -9.48 1.19
C PRO A 712 1.74 -9.53 0.99
N GLU A 713 2.27 -8.79 0.02
CA GLU A 713 3.70 -8.62 -0.28
C GLU A 713 4.53 -7.92 0.81
N LEU A 714 3.87 -7.27 1.79
CA LEU A 714 4.48 -6.78 3.03
C LEU A 714 4.51 -7.84 4.16
N LEU A 715 3.70 -8.90 4.03
CA LEU A 715 3.66 -10.04 4.95
C LEU A 715 4.67 -11.15 4.57
N GLY A 716 5.50 -10.93 3.54
CA GLY A 716 6.65 -11.77 3.23
C GLY A 716 6.28 -13.05 2.47
N SER A 717 7.12 -14.08 2.59
CA SER A 717 6.89 -15.40 1.97
C SER A 717 5.98 -16.31 2.80
N GLN A 718 5.21 -15.74 3.73
CA GLN A 718 4.08 -16.37 4.41
C GLN A 718 2.84 -15.46 4.29
N VAL A 719 1.60 -15.94 4.25
CA VAL A 719 1.11 -17.30 4.50
C VAL A 719 0.20 -17.71 3.34
N ALA A 720 0.42 -18.88 2.74
CA ALA A 720 -0.65 -19.57 2.01
C ALA A 720 -1.64 -20.14 3.04
N LYS A 721 -2.48 -19.27 3.66
CA LYS A 721 -3.29 -19.60 4.85
C LYS A 721 -4.07 -20.89 4.62
N LYS A 722 -3.84 -21.88 5.49
CA LYS A 722 -4.46 -23.20 5.40
C LYS A 722 -5.63 -23.29 6.38
N TYR A 723 -6.82 -23.01 5.87
CA TYR A 723 -8.08 -23.25 6.55
C TYR A 723 -8.21 -24.74 6.92
N THR A 724 -8.79 -25.04 8.08
CA THR A 724 -9.01 -26.42 8.53
C THR A 724 -10.20 -27.06 7.82
N ALA A 725 -10.35 -28.38 7.95
CA ALA A 725 -11.58 -29.07 7.59
C ALA A 725 -12.82 -28.51 8.31
N THR A 726 -12.67 -27.94 9.51
CA THR A 726 -13.77 -27.32 10.27
C THR A 726 -14.20 -26.00 9.64
N ASP A 727 -13.24 -25.17 9.22
CA ASP A 727 -13.50 -23.94 8.48
C ASP A 727 -14.20 -24.24 7.15
N TYR A 728 -13.68 -25.23 6.39
CA TYR A 728 -14.31 -25.69 5.14
C TYR A 728 -15.76 -26.14 5.37
N GLN A 729 -16.05 -26.90 6.43
CA GLN A 729 -17.42 -27.34 6.70
C GLN A 729 -18.35 -26.19 7.16
N ALA A 730 -17.83 -25.16 7.83
CA ALA A 730 -18.60 -23.95 8.12
C ALA A 730 -18.92 -23.15 6.83
N VAL A 731 -17.97 -23.08 5.91
CA VAL A 731 -18.15 -22.50 4.57
C VAL A 731 -19.22 -23.26 3.79
N VAL A 732 -19.07 -24.57 3.66
CA VAL A 732 -20.04 -25.49 3.04
C VAL A 732 -21.45 -25.31 3.62
N LYS A 733 -21.58 -25.28 4.95
CA LYS A 733 -22.87 -25.18 5.63
C LYS A 733 -23.58 -23.87 5.29
N THR A 734 -22.91 -22.73 5.43
CA THR A 734 -23.59 -21.44 5.21
C THR A 734 -23.90 -21.23 3.73
N ILE A 735 -23.09 -21.77 2.81
CA ILE A 735 -23.43 -21.83 1.39
C ILE A 735 -24.72 -22.66 1.18
N LYS A 736 -24.86 -23.84 1.79
CA LYS A 736 -26.11 -24.64 1.71
C LYS A 736 -27.31 -23.92 2.32
N ASP A 737 -27.14 -23.28 3.48
CA ASP A 737 -28.17 -22.45 4.11
C ASP A 737 -28.58 -21.27 3.19
N GLY A 738 -27.62 -20.68 2.46
CA GLY A 738 -27.85 -19.64 1.45
C GLY A 738 -28.60 -20.16 0.22
N LEU A 739 -28.14 -21.26 -0.38
CA LEU A 739 -28.77 -21.93 -1.52
C LEU A 739 -30.24 -22.28 -1.23
N ALA A 740 -30.54 -22.79 -0.03
CA ALA A 740 -31.90 -23.13 0.40
C ALA A 740 -32.85 -21.92 0.51
N ASN A 741 -32.33 -20.69 0.52
CA ASN A 741 -33.12 -19.46 0.49
C ASN A 741 -33.34 -18.92 -0.93
N ILE A 742 -32.60 -19.40 -1.95
CA ILE A 742 -32.82 -19.05 -3.35
C ILE A 742 -34.05 -19.81 -3.86
N LYS A 743 -34.96 -19.09 -4.53
CA LYS A 743 -36.10 -19.69 -5.23
C LYS A 743 -36.14 -19.12 -6.64
N THR A 744 -36.12 -20.00 -7.62
CA THR A 744 -36.02 -19.66 -9.04
C THR A 744 -36.87 -20.61 -9.88
N ASP A 745 -37.40 -20.10 -10.99
CA ASP A 745 -37.96 -20.91 -12.08
C ASP A 745 -36.97 -21.01 -13.27
N ASP A 746 -35.79 -20.37 -13.16
CA ASP A 746 -34.74 -20.43 -14.19
C ASP A 746 -33.95 -21.74 -14.10
N ILE A 747 -33.95 -22.50 -15.20
CA ILE A 747 -33.34 -23.83 -15.29
C ILE A 747 -31.80 -23.82 -15.18
N ASN A 748 -31.15 -22.72 -15.57
CA ASN A 748 -29.70 -22.59 -15.50
C ASN A 748 -29.27 -22.21 -14.08
N VAL A 749 -30.00 -21.31 -13.42
CA VAL A 749 -29.80 -21.02 -11.99
C VAL A 749 -30.05 -22.27 -11.14
N GLN A 750 -31.11 -23.05 -11.42
CA GLN A 750 -31.34 -24.32 -10.73
C GLN A 750 -30.22 -25.34 -10.98
N LYS A 751 -29.72 -25.45 -12.22
CA LYS A 751 -28.54 -26.29 -12.52
C LYS A 751 -27.31 -25.85 -11.73
N ASN A 752 -27.06 -24.56 -11.59
CA ASN A 752 -25.96 -24.03 -10.78
C ASN A 752 -26.12 -24.39 -9.29
N ILE A 753 -27.35 -24.32 -8.75
CA ILE A 753 -27.68 -24.78 -7.39
C ILE A 753 -27.36 -26.28 -7.24
N ASP A 754 -27.77 -27.10 -8.20
CA ASP A 754 -27.62 -28.57 -8.15
C ASP A 754 -26.15 -29.00 -8.31
N GLU A 755 -25.41 -28.41 -9.25
CA GLU A 755 -23.98 -28.68 -9.46
C GLU A 755 -23.11 -28.23 -8.26
N LEU A 756 -23.46 -27.09 -7.64
CA LEU A 756 -22.78 -26.65 -6.43
C LEU A 756 -23.12 -27.52 -5.22
N ASN A 757 -24.39 -27.90 -5.02
CA ASN A 757 -24.74 -28.86 -3.95
C ASN A 757 -24.00 -30.19 -4.12
N ALA A 758 -23.91 -30.74 -5.34
CA ALA A 758 -23.15 -31.96 -5.61
C ALA A 758 -21.64 -31.83 -5.28
N LEU A 759 -21.02 -30.67 -5.57
CA LEU A 759 -19.65 -30.38 -5.15
C LEU A 759 -19.52 -30.32 -3.63
N LEU A 760 -20.50 -29.73 -2.94
CA LEU A 760 -20.53 -29.56 -1.48
C LEU A 760 -20.96 -30.84 -0.72
N ASP A 761 -21.51 -31.84 -1.40
CA ASP A 761 -21.84 -33.18 -0.88
C ASP A 761 -20.77 -34.23 -1.22
N THR A 762 -19.78 -33.88 -2.05
CA THR A 762 -18.67 -34.78 -2.40
C THR A 762 -17.76 -35.00 -1.18
N PRO A 763 -17.52 -36.25 -0.73
CA PRO A 763 -16.60 -36.54 0.37
C PRO A 763 -15.17 -36.07 0.06
N ASN A 764 -14.53 -35.44 1.06
CA ASN A 764 -13.19 -34.90 0.93
C ASN A 764 -12.40 -35.11 2.22
N ASP A 765 -11.36 -35.95 2.15
CA ASP A 765 -10.53 -36.35 3.29
C ASP A 765 -9.40 -35.35 3.62
N LYS A 766 -9.37 -34.17 2.96
CA LYS A 766 -8.42 -33.10 3.27
C LYS A 766 -8.64 -32.55 4.68
N THR A 767 -7.56 -32.47 5.46
CA THR A 767 -7.51 -31.81 6.77
C THR A 767 -7.24 -30.30 6.69
N LEU A 768 -6.62 -29.84 5.60
CA LEU A 768 -6.23 -28.45 5.34
C LEU A 768 -6.57 -28.04 3.90
N TYR A 769 -6.99 -26.78 3.73
CA TYR A 769 -7.50 -26.16 2.51
C TYR A 769 -6.83 -24.81 2.31
N THR A 770 -6.32 -24.53 1.12
CA THR A 770 -5.73 -23.23 0.80
C THR A 770 -6.78 -22.12 0.73
N VAL A 771 -6.35 -20.86 0.85
CA VAL A 771 -7.20 -19.66 0.66
C VAL A 771 -8.05 -19.79 -0.61
N GLN A 772 -7.39 -20.07 -1.73
CA GLN A 772 -7.98 -20.15 -3.05
C GLN A 772 -9.01 -21.29 -3.21
N GLU A 773 -8.93 -22.35 -2.39
CA GLU A 773 -9.93 -23.43 -2.38
C GLU A 773 -11.25 -23.00 -1.69
N ILE A 774 -11.16 -22.19 -0.64
CA ILE A 774 -12.35 -21.60 0.01
C ILE A 774 -12.97 -20.52 -0.86
N GLU A 775 -12.15 -19.63 -1.43
CA GLU A 775 -12.61 -18.59 -2.37
C GLU A 775 -13.28 -19.20 -3.60
N THR A 776 -12.72 -20.28 -4.17
CA THR A 776 -13.35 -21.01 -5.28
C THR A 776 -14.74 -21.56 -4.90
N LEU A 777 -14.94 -21.95 -3.64
CA LEU A 777 -16.23 -22.46 -3.15
C LEU A 777 -17.26 -21.35 -2.98
N ILE A 778 -16.85 -20.21 -2.39
CA ILE A 778 -17.70 -19.04 -2.17
C ILE A 778 -18.04 -18.35 -3.50
N HIS A 779 -17.05 -18.16 -4.39
CA HIS A 779 -17.25 -17.49 -5.68
C HIS A 779 -18.26 -18.25 -6.57
N LYS A 780 -18.25 -19.60 -6.52
CA LYS A 780 -19.28 -20.43 -7.16
C LYS A 780 -20.67 -20.16 -6.59
N TYR A 781 -20.82 -20.02 -5.27
CA TYR A 781 -22.09 -19.69 -4.63
C TYR A 781 -22.61 -18.31 -5.05
N GLU A 782 -21.75 -17.29 -5.04
CA GLU A 782 -22.17 -15.92 -5.36
C GLU A 782 -22.65 -15.78 -6.82
N ASN A 783 -22.10 -16.61 -7.73
CA ASN A 783 -22.44 -16.64 -9.14
C ASN A 783 -23.55 -17.64 -9.51
N VAL A 784 -24.18 -18.33 -8.55
CA VAL A 784 -25.34 -19.21 -8.80
C VAL A 784 -26.45 -18.49 -9.56
N GLU A 785 -26.78 -17.27 -9.14
CA GLU A 785 -27.79 -16.40 -9.75
C GLU A 785 -27.27 -15.63 -10.99
N TYR A 786 -26.02 -15.84 -11.42
CA TYR A 786 -25.50 -15.23 -12.63
C TYR A 786 -25.40 -16.23 -13.76
N VAL A 787 -26.34 -16.10 -14.69
CA VAL A 787 -26.32 -16.73 -15.99
C VAL A 787 -26.30 -15.58 -16.98
N ALA A 788 -25.18 -15.39 -17.67
CA ALA A 788 -25.19 -14.62 -18.91
C ALA A 788 -26.06 -15.40 -19.90
N ASP A 789 -27.17 -14.81 -20.33
CA ASP A 789 -27.97 -15.38 -21.41
C ASP A 789 -27.06 -15.65 -22.60
N LYS A 790 -27.16 -16.83 -23.21
CA LYS A 790 -26.45 -17.13 -24.45
C LYS A 790 -27.36 -16.91 -25.65
N GLY A 791 -26.82 -16.23 -26.65
CA GLY A 791 -27.39 -16.14 -27.97
C GLY A 791 -26.52 -16.87 -28.99
N LYS A 792 -27.12 -17.16 -30.14
CA LYS A 792 -26.48 -17.95 -31.19
C LYS A 792 -26.64 -17.30 -32.55
N VAL A 793 -25.54 -16.91 -33.17
CA VAL A 793 -25.54 -16.35 -34.52
C VAL A 793 -25.14 -17.44 -35.51
N THR A 794 -26.03 -17.74 -36.46
CA THR A 794 -25.81 -18.74 -37.51
C THR A 794 -25.64 -18.03 -38.85
N ILE A 795 -24.41 -17.97 -39.35
CA ILE A 795 -24.05 -17.32 -40.62
C ILE A 795 -24.15 -18.34 -41.74
N LYS A 796 -25.07 -18.12 -42.69
CA LYS A 796 -25.34 -19.00 -43.84
C LYS A 796 -24.91 -18.37 -45.15
N TYR A 797 -24.55 -19.23 -46.10
CA TYR A 797 -24.17 -18.86 -47.46
C TYR A 797 -24.96 -19.75 -48.42
N VAL A 798 -25.97 -19.20 -49.08
CA VAL A 798 -26.97 -19.97 -49.85
C VAL A 798 -27.06 -19.50 -51.29
N ASP A 799 -27.50 -20.38 -52.20
CA ASP A 799 -27.89 -19.96 -53.56
C ASP A 799 -29.32 -19.36 -53.60
N GLU A 800 -29.72 -18.82 -54.76
CA GLU A 800 -31.07 -18.30 -55.02
C GLU A 800 -32.22 -19.31 -54.81
N THR A 801 -31.93 -20.61 -54.65
CA THR A 801 -32.92 -21.65 -54.28
C THR A 801 -32.93 -21.97 -52.78
N ASN A 802 -32.22 -21.17 -51.98
CA ASN A 802 -31.99 -21.35 -50.54
C ASN A 802 -31.31 -22.70 -50.21
N LYS A 803 -30.39 -23.13 -51.06
CA LYS A 803 -29.52 -24.29 -50.82
C LYS A 803 -28.16 -23.82 -50.33
N ASP A 804 -27.66 -24.41 -49.24
CA ASP A 804 -26.34 -24.09 -48.68
C ASP A 804 -25.19 -24.40 -49.66
N LEU A 805 -24.21 -23.49 -49.69
CA LEU A 805 -22.97 -23.58 -50.49
C LEU A 805 -21.77 -24.10 -49.67
N CYS A 806 -21.81 -23.94 -48.35
CA CYS A 806 -20.92 -24.61 -47.41
C CYS A 806 -21.63 -24.75 -46.05
N ASP A 807 -21.01 -25.46 -45.11
CA ASP A 807 -21.48 -25.50 -43.72
C ASP A 807 -21.60 -24.09 -43.13
N PRO A 808 -22.64 -23.81 -42.31
CA PRO A 808 -22.83 -22.53 -41.66
C PRO A 808 -21.76 -22.29 -40.58
N ILE A 809 -21.40 -21.02 -40.36
CA ILE A 809 -20.57 -20.64 -39.22
C ILE A 809 -21.50 -20.36 -38.04
N VAL A 810 -21.29 -21.04 -36.92
CA VAL A 810 -22.06 -20.85 -35.68
C VAL A 810 -21.19 -20.14 -34.65
N ILE A 811 -21.73 -19.07 -34.07
CA ILE A 811 -21.14 -18.32 -32.96
C ILE A 811 -22.10 -18.42 -31.78
N GLU A 812 -21.70 -19.03 -30.67
CA GLU A 812 -22.49 -19.17 -29.43
C GLU A 812 -21.77 -18.46 -28.28
N ASP A 813 -22.29 -17.31 -27.88
CA ASP A 813 -21.64 -16.41 -26.91
C ASP A 813 -22.68 -15.66 -26.05
N GLU A 814 -22.20 -14.83 -25.13
CA GLU A 814 -23.03 -14.06 -24.20
C GLU A 814 -23.84 -12.96 -24.92
N VAL A 815 -25.09 -12.76 -24.48
CA VAL A 815 -25.98 -11.71 -25.01
C VAL A 815 -25.41 -10.33 -24.68
N GLY A 816 -25.27 -9.50 -25.71
CA GLY A 816 -24.54 -8.23 -25.66
C GLY A 816 -23.14 -8.29 -26.29
N THR A 817 -22.53 -9.48 -26.45
CA THR A 817 -21.26 -9.62 -27.18
C THR A 817 -21.43 -9.20 -28.64
N ALA A 818 -20.50 -8.37 -29.14
CA ALA A 818 -20.53 -7.90 -30.52
C ALA A 818 -20.07 -8.99 -31.50
N TYR A 819 -20.74 -9.11 -32.63
CA TYR A 819 -20.36 -10.02 -33.72
C TYR A 819 -20.20 -9.28 -35.06
N THR A 820 -19.33 -9.82 -35.91
CA THR A 820 -19.06 -9.36 -37.29
C THR A 820 -19.01 -10.58 -38.20
N SER A 821 -19.56 -10.44 -39.41
CA SER A 821 -19.50 -11.44 -40.47
C SER A 821 -19.06 -10.80 -41.79
N THR A 822 -18.54 -11.61 -42.70
CA THR A 822 -18.13 -11.17 -44.04
C THR A 822 -18.59 -12.18 -45.10
N ALA A 823 -18.72 -11.73 -46.35
CA ALA A 823 -19.03 -12.62 -47.47
C ALA A 823 -17.83 -13.54 -47.78
N LYS A 824 -18.13 -14.78 -48.22
CA LYS A 824 -17.16 -15.72 -48.79
C LYS A 824 -17.16 -15.65 -50.33
N GLU A 825 -16.07 -16.09 -50.95
CA GLU A 825 -16.04 -16.42 -52.38
C GLU A 825 -16.41 -17.89 -52.61
N PHE A 826 -17.12 -18.18 -53.70
CA PHE A 826 -17.51 -19.53 -54.11
C PHE A 826 -17.31 -19.70 -55.61
N GLU A 827 -16.65 -20.77 -56.02
CA GLU A 827 -16.37 -21.03 -57.43
C GLU A 827 -17.68 -21.22 -58.23
N ASN A 828 -17.82 -20.50 -59.34
CA ASN A 828 -19.03 -20.48 -60.19
C ASN A 828 -20.28 -19.82 -59.54
N TYR A 829 -20.14 -18.99 -58.51
CA TYR A 829 -21.21 -18.15 -57.97
C TYR A 829 -20.78 -16.68 -57.84
N THR A 830 -21.76 -15.78 -57.76
CA THR A 830 -21.58 -14.34 -57.51
C THR A 830 -22.51 -13.92 -56.37
N LEU A 831 -22.02 -13.14 -55.41
CA LEU A 831 -22.86 -12.60 -54.33
C LEU A 831 -23.91 -11.63 -54.89
N VAL A 832 -25.18 -11.84 -54.57
CA VAL A 832 -26.30 -10.97 -55.00
C VAL A 832 -27.01 -10.27 -53.84
N GLN A 833 -26.89 -10.78 -52.62
CA GLN A 833 -27.43 -10.10 -51.42
C GLN A 833 -26.54 -10.32 -50.20
N ALA A 834 -26.16 -9.23 -49.54
CA ALA A 834 -25.55 -9.23 -48.22
C ALA A 834 -26.62 -8.93 -47.13
N PRO A 835 -26.49 -9.49 -45.92
CA PRO A 835 -27.42 -9.27 -44.83
C PRO A 835 -27.23 -7.88 -44.17
N ALA A 836 -28.33 -7.22 -43.81
CA ALA A 836 -28.28 -5.94 -43.09
C ALA A 836 -27.74 -6.10 -41.65
N ASN A 837 -27.95 -7.27 -41.05
CA ASN A 837 -27.41 -7.69 -39.75
C ASN A 837 -26.04 -8.40 -39.88
N ALA A 838 -25.21 -8.01 -40.86
CA ALA A 838 -23.84 -8.53 -40.99
C ALA A 838 -22.94 -8.20 -39.78
N ASN A 839 -23.28 -7.15 -39.02
CA ASN A 839 -22.71 -6.80 -37.72
C ASN A 839 -23.85 -6.56 -36.73
N GLY A 840 -23.60 -6.80 -35.44
CA GLY A 840 -24.58 -6.53 -34.39
C GLY A 840 -24.07 -6.91 -33.00
N VAL A 841 -24.98 -6.98 -32.04
CA VAL A 841 -24.76 -7.67 -30.76
C VAL A 841 -25.56 -8.97 -30.75
N ILE A 842 -25.10 -9.95 -29.99
CA ILE A 842 -25.77 -11.22 -29.80
C ILE A 842 -27.02 -10.99 -28.94
N GLU A 843 -28.18 -11.44 -29.41
CA GLU A 843 -29.47 -11.30 -28.73
C GLU A 843 -29.99 -12.66 -28.19
N LYS A 844 -30.96 -12.64 -27.27
CA LYS A 844 -31.47 -13.83 -26.59
C LYS A 844 -32.28 -14.73 -27.54
N GLY A 845 -31.62 -15.69 -28.17
CA GLY A 845 -32.21 -16.69 -29.07
C GLY A 845 -31.25 -17.13 -30.16
N GLU A 846 -31.80 -17.66 -31.26
CA GLU A 846 -31.06 -17.91 -32.50
C GLU A 846 -31.28 -16.75 -33.49
N LEU A 847 -30.20 -16.20 -34.04
CA LEU A 847 -30.18 -15.15 -35.05
C LEU A 847 -29.51 -15.68 -36.32
N GLU A 848 -30.15 -15.50 -37.48
CA GLU A 848 -29.55 -15.90 -38.76
C GLU A 848 -28.99 -14.70 -39.54
N VAL A 849 -27.83 -14.90 -40.17
CA VAL A 849 -27.12 -13.91 -40.97
C VAL A 849 -26.84 -14.53 -42.33
N VAL A 850 -27.65 -14.19 -43.34
CA VAL A 850 -27.72 -14.94 -44.60
C VAL A 850 -27.13 -14.13 -45.76
N TYR A 851 -26.11 -14.70 -46.41
CA TYR A 851 -25.56 -14.22 -47.68
C TYR A 851 -26.12 -15.04 -48.85
N VAL A 852 -26.67 -14.38 -49.88
CA VAL A 852 -27.32 -15.05 -51.03
C VAL A 852 -26.51 -14.86 -52.30
N TYR A 853 -26.36 -15.93 -53.07
CA TYR A 853 -25.50 -16.01 -54.25
C TYR A 853 -26.25 -16.52 -55.49
N GLN A 854 -26.02 -15.88 -56.63
CA GLN A 854 -26.46 -16.36 -57.94
C GLN A 854 -25.42 -17.30 -58.54
N LYS A 855 -25.87 -18.38 -59.20
CA LYS A 855 -24.96 -19.27 -59.93
C LYS A 855 -24.59 -18.64 -61.27
N ASN A 856 -23.29 -18.56 -61.55
CA ASN A 856 -22.77 -17.96 -62.78
C ASN A 856 -23.18 -18.81 -63.98
N GLN A 857 -23.74 -18.18 -65.03
CA GLN A 857 -24.09 -18.89 -66.25
C GLN A 857 -22.83 -19.23 -67.04
N VAL A 858 -22.64 -20.53 -67.33
CA VAL A 858 -21.56 -21.01 -68.21
C VAL A 858 -21.87 -20.55 -69.64
N PRO A 859 -20.97 -19.82 -70.32
CA PRO A 859 -21.17 -19.44 -71.72
C PRO A 859 -21.32 -20.68 -72.62
N PRO A 860 -22.25 -20.67 -73.59
CA PRO A 860 -22.39 -21.80 -74.52
C PRO A 860 -21.13 -21.95 -75.39
N THR A 861 -20.60 -23.17 -75.46
CA THR A 861 -19.42 -23.50 -76.27
C THR A 861 -19.68 -23.23 -77.76
N PRO A 862 -18.81 -22.48 -78.46
CA PRO A 862 -18.90 -22.37 -79.92
C PRO A 862 -18.61 -23.71 -80.62
N GLU A 863 -19.35 -24.01 -81.69
CA GLU A 863 -19.02 -25.11 -82.60
C GLU A 863 -17.85 -24.74 -83.52
N ASP A 864 -16.97 -25.69 -83.81
CA ASP A 864 -15.78 -25.52 -84.67
C ASP A 864 -15.96 -26.25 -86.03
N PRO A 865 -15.91 -25.52 -87.17
CA PRO A 865 -15.93 -26.10 -88.50
C PRO A 865 -14.52 -26.15 -89.16
N ASP A 866 -13.68 -27.06 -88.70
CA ASP A 866 -12.85 -27.96 -89.53
C ASP A 866 -12.11 -27.37 -90.76
N LYS A 867 -10.77 -27.18 -90.64
CA LYS A 867 -9.81 -27.93 -91.50
C LYS A 867 -8.29 -27.69 -91.29
N ASN A 868 -7.55 -28.76 -91.58
CA ASN A 868 -6.16 -28.84 -92.08
C ASN A 868 -4.96 -28.67 -91.11
N ASP A 869 -4.49 -29.81 -90.60
CA ASP A 869 -3.07 -30.26 -90.58
C ASP A 869 -2.36 -30.01 -91.97
N PRO A 870 -1.00 -30.01 -92.11
CA PRO A 870 -0.09 -30.97 -91.45
C PRO A 870 1.37 -30.54 -91.05
N VAL A 871 1.83 -31.07 -89.91
CA VAL A 871 3.11 -31.81 -89.70
C VAL A 871 4.48 -31.21 -90.13
N LYS A 872 5.31 -30.82 -89.13
CA LYS A 872 6.74 -31.22 -88.85
C LYS A 872 7.37 -30.31 -87.77
N ASP A 873 7.99 -30.76 -86.67
CA ASP A 873 9.04 -31.80 -86.39
C ASP A 873 10.47 -31.20 -86.30
N ASN A 874 10.98 -31.01 -85.06
CA ASN A 874 12.26 -31.56 -84.57
C ASN A 874 12.64 -31.05 -83.15
N GLY A 875 13.47 -31.82 -82.43
CA GLY A 875 14.63 -31.22 -81.72
C GLY A 875 14.57 -30.90 -80.21
N SER A 876 14.71 -31.94 -79.39
CA SER A 876 15.61 -32.01 -78.20
C SER A 876 16.84 -31.05 -78.22
N GLN A 877 17.46 -30.58 -77.12
CA GLN A 877 17.32 -30.91 -75.68
C GLN A 877 18.04 -29.86 -74.76
N ASN A 878 17.73 -29.86 -73.45
CA ASN A 878 18.50 -29.34 -72.28
C ASN A 878 18.81 -27.81 -72.18
N GLY A 879 18.74 -27.17 -70.99
CA GLY A 879 18.16 -27.63 -69.72
C GLY A 879 18.57 -26.80 -68.48
N GLN A 880 17.59 -26.50 -67.60
CA GLN A 880 17.68 -26.10 -66.17
C GLN A 880 18.41 -24.75 -65.81
N ASN A 881 18.01 -23.99 -64.78
CA ASN A 881 16.95 -24.17 -63.75
C ASN A 881 16.40 -22.82 -63.21
N ASN A 882 15.10 -22.79 -62.90
CA ASN A 882 14.32 -22.11 -61.82
C ASN A 882 14.85 -20.87 -61.04
N SER A 883 14.03 -19.89 -60.58
CA SER A 883 12.59 -19.59 -60.83
C SER A 883 12.10 -18.26 -60.17
N LYS A 884 11.21 -17.50 -60.85
CA LYS A 884 10.06 -16.61 -60.44
C LYS A 884 9.99 -15.97 -59.03
N GLY A 885 9.50 -14.74 -58.77
CA GLY A 885 8.71 -13.73 -59.54
C GLY A 885 7.19 -13.77 -59.22
N SER A 886 6.41 -12.76 -58.79
CA SER A 886 6.16 -11.32 -59.20
C SER A 886 5.36 -11.18 -60.53
N VAL A 887 4.51 -10.18 -60.85
CA VAL A 887 4.27 -8.72 -60.51
C VAL A 887 2.76 -8.38 -60.77
N GLU A 888 2.06 -7.26 -60.46
CA GLU A 888 1.90 -6.31 -59.29
C GLU A 888 1.03 -5.07 -59.69
N THR A 889 0.24 -4.42 -58.78
CA THR A 889 -0.57 -3.15 -58.98
C THR A 889 -1.72 -3.17 -60.04
N GLY A 890 -2.68 -2.24 -60.22
CA GLY A 890 -3.15 -0.92 -59.66
C GLY A 890 -4.16 -0.25 -60.65
N ASP A 891 -4.89 0.89 -60.48
CA ASP A 891 -5.29 1.80 -59.37
C ASP A 891 -6.37 2.85 -59.86
N GLN A 892 -7.09 3.57 -58.95
CA GLN A 892 -7.90 4.84 -59.12
C GLN A 892 -9.29 4.83 -59.85
N THR A 893 -10.26 5.77 -59.70
CA THR A 893 -10.41 7.09 -58.98
C THR A 893 -11.90 7.45 -58.57
N ALA A 894 -12.14 8.58 -57.87
CA ALA A 894 -13.38 8.98 -57.12
C ALA A 894 -14.41 9.95 -57.80
N LEU A 895 -15.59 10.23 -57.16
CA LEU A 895 -16.26 11.59 -57.10
C LEU A 895 -17.55 11.78 -56.20
N LEU A 896 -17.54 12.85 -55.35
CA LEU A 896 -18.58 13.87 -54.93
C LEU A 896 -20.11 13.65 -54.58
N ALA A 897 -20.50 14.11 -53.36
CA ALA A 897 -21.47 15.23 -53.02
C ALA A 897 -23.01 15.11 -52.68
N THR A 898 -23.36 15.50 -51.43
CA THR A 898 -24.44 16.47 -50.99
C THR A 898 -25.94 16.11 -50.72
N VAL A 899 -26.28 16.02 -49.42
CA VAL A 899 -27.42 16.59 -48.61
C VAL A 899 -28.88 16.67 -49.11
N PHE A 900 -29.84 16.23 -48.26
CA PHE A 900 -31.18 16.87 -48.05
C PHE A 900 -31.75 16.61 -46.64
N VAL A 901 -32.72 17.43 -46.16
CA VAL A 901 -33.30 17.40 -44.79
C VAL A 901 -34.83 17.63 -44.78
N SER A 902 -35.61 16.85 -44.02
CA SER A 902 -36.96 17.15 -43.43
C SER A 902 -37.69 15.87 -42.93
N ALA A 903 -38.82 15.88 -42.19
CA ALA A 903 -39.21 16.64 -40.99
C ALA A 903 -40.54 16.12 -40.37
N ILE A 904 -40.57 15.89 -39.04
CA ILE A 904 -41.67 16.20 -38.09
C ILE A 904 -43.05 15.44 -38.15
N SER A 905 -43.40 14.84 -36.99
CA SER A 905 -44.75 14.71 -36.34
C SER A 905 -45.71 13.51 -36.55
N LEU A 906 -46.62 13.41 -35.56
CA LEU A 906 -47.81 12.54 -35.40
C LEU A 906 -47.52 11.09 -34.93
N LEU A 907 -48.27 10.48 -34.00
CA LEU A 907 -49.49 10.90 -33.26
C LEU A 907 -49.51 10.26 -31.86
N GLY A 908 -50.43 10.68 -30.97
CA GLY A 908 -50.53 10.15 -29.60
C GLY A 908 -51.95 9.90 -29.11
N ILE A 909 -52.03 9.29 -27.91
CA ILE A 909 -53.23 9.07 -27.08
C ILE A 909 -54.24 8.04 -27.61
N TYR A 910 -54.28 6.88 -26.94
CA TYR A 910 -55.55 6.17 -26.70
C TYR A 910 -55.67 5.86 -25.20
N ALA A 911 -56.45 6.67 -24.48
CA ALA A 911 -56.52 6.62 -23.03
C ALA A 911 -57.65 5.72 -22.50
N SER A 912 -57.39 5.12 -21.34
CA SER A 912 -58.30 4.51 -20.36
C SER A 912 -59.81 4.68 -20.55
N ILE A 913 -60.57 3.57 -20.50
CA ILE A 913 -61.59 3.28 -19.45
C ILE A 913 -62.33 1.95 -19.72
N LYS A 914 -61.99 0.92 -18.94
CA LYS A 914 -62.91 -0.07 -18.33
C LYS A 914 -62.07 -0.88 -17.32
N MET A 915 -62.16 -0.66 -16.00
CA MET A 915 -63.30 -0.93 -15.10
C MET A 915 -63.79 -2.38 -15.15
N ARG A 916 -63.98 -3.09 -14.03
CA ARG A 916 -63.71 -2.84 -12.59
C ARG A 916 -64.07 -4.12 -11.80
N LYS A 917 -63.75 -4.14 -10.50
CA LYS A 917 -64.20 -5.08 -9.43
C LYS A 917 -63.40 -6.39 -9.33
N ARG A 918 -63.17 -6.94 -8.13
CA ARG A 918 -63.27 -6.40 -6.73
C ARG A 918 -62.62 -7.42 -5.78
N LYS A 919 -62.03 -6.91 -4.67
CA LYS A 919 -62.03 -7.44 -3.29
C LYS A 919 -61.74 -8.93 -3.01
N ASN A 920 -61.09 -9.28 -1.90
CA ASN A 920 -60.75 -8.44 -0.74
C ASN A 920 -59.33 -7.89 -0.81
#